data_AF-A0A8H3CQB4-F1
#
_entry.id   AF-A0A8H3CQB4-F1
#
_cell.length_a   1.000
_cell.length_b   1.000
_cell.length_c   1.000
_cell.angle_alpha   90.00
_cell.angle_beta   90.00
_cell.angle_gamma   90.00
#
_symmetry.space_group_name_H-M   'P 1'
#
loop_
_entity.id
_entity.type
_entity.pdbx_description
1 polymer ?
#
loop_
_entity_poly.entity_id
_entity_poly.type
_entity_poly.pdbx_seq_one_letter_code
_entity_poly.pdbx_strand_id
1 'polypeptide(L)'
;MNWKTAIALAFSTFCPGALAAFGVTTGSGYLSVDTGGGLVFRVSTSSGDITSLKYNNIECQDSSKYTHIASGLGSATVSYKISGNYATITIATSTLTQYYVAVSGQSAIYIGTYTTAEPSVGELRFIARLSKSALPNGYSQAQIDGGTAIEGSDVYLVNGQTRSKFYSSVQFIKDQVHGVTGNGVGVYMVMPGNAYETSGGGPFFRDINNQGSSQQELYWYMNSGHMVTQTFRTGFFGPYAMVFTSGSAPSASLDTSFFANLGLKGYVAASGRGSVKGTVSGIPSGFTAVVGLDNTAAQYWGTVSGTSYTISGVKPGTYKATLYKKELEVATGSVTVSAGGTATLNLASTESIKTTIWQIGSPDGTPSGFLNADKIETMHPTDTRMGKWGPVTYTIGSSSASSFPMAQFVAVNNPTTIKWTANSSQIGARTLRIRTTSSFAGGRPSIQVNSWSSSSPAAPTKIDSRGVTRGTWRGYNQLYGTICYSFWHSGCRLKHNHHLRDQWKQWRRVPVSKRCVRLGGTVLDHMGLLLYSSQNSIRLLVLTITALRALAYSPAITVTCLTSAADPWSGSDTLTVILSTVPHPLAMFKKPLHKTFTSSALRNSDVKLLRQRVLVLFPDSKDKVDIEVLVPKGITSCKFDTHLDQTGTLYSSAEKEPLWFSMGKGGGVAQSNLIPTVYTLWKFPTLLPTISTPAAVIPILVGMDTYPVSARSTQCITHRRRRLDDTRSCPFTHTPIAHSRPIIGSMAINGSELKDDADQKGKAVVTLHAAGDVLWALGSKQEPPEGRQPETDPAPVADIVDGVAAAVEDVKLDGEAEGEAVGGATTPERIPTAQEIEATLRATTLYALARLDATSLPLPASTFYSSHILPSRPARPTLPSSNEAEDPIDPKVFLSHLDIKHTPHKKLAPFLKTFEKDGILKLKDVRGELLVFSVDAKHPALVDAGKWGWKTIGDAEKKGKERERNDATDGSVKEILIEEVWFPEARTESFFEACGESAPHYALSSLRSLLAKYITTHNLQHPTIPKFVVLDEVLSRALLRKGEDEKEFVGRDELVERLSGNMKGMWRVGGAGSFKKMPLQPVNVQTKARQGRKVVTLITGFESFGIDPELLSDELRKRCASSTSVAPCVEKPKQLEVMVQGNQTKAVAALLLELRLPKKWVKVSESTGKGKGGK
;
A
#
# COMPACT_ATOMS: atom_id res chain seq x y z
N MET A 1 76.28 54.07 -39.97
CA MET A 1 76.81 54.66 -38.71
C MET A 1 76.77 53.59 -37.62
N ASN A 2 77.46 53.75 -36.49
CA ASN A 2 77.99 52.63 -35.68
C ASN A 2 76.98 51.55 -35.19
N TRP A 3 77.35 50.29 -35.44
CA TRP A 3 76.75 49.01 -35.02
C TRP A 3 76.46 48.86 -33.50
N LYS A 4 77.11 49.67 -32.64
CA LYS A 4 77.16 49.42 -31.19
C LYS A 4 75.91 49.79 -30.39
N THR A 5 74.97 50.58 -30.91
CA THR A 5 73.73 50.96 -30.21
C THR A 5 72.56 50.01 -30.44
N ALA A 6 72.55 49.24 -31.54
CA ALA A 6 71.47 48.30 -31.85
C ALA A 6 71.39 47.09 -30.89
N ILE A 7 72.52 46.70 -30.30
CA ILE A 7 72.63 45.50 -29.46
C ILE A 7 71.98 45.69 -28.08
N ALA A 8 71.89 46.93 -27.58
CA ALA A 8 71.36 47.20 -26.24
C ALA A 8 69.82 47.06 -26.11
N LEU A 9 69.07 47.14 -27.22
CA LEU A 9 67.60 47.05 -27.20
C LEU A 9 67.06 45.65 -27.52
N ALA A 10 67.91 44.74 -28.03
CA ALA A 10 67.51 43.41 -28.51
C ALA A 10 67.45 42.33 -27.40
N PHE A 11 67.81 42.65 -26.15
CA PHE A 11 68.06 41.66 -25.09
C PHE A 11 67.08 41.70 -23.90
N SER A 12 65.98 42.45 -23.98
CA SER A 12 64.97 42.56 -22.90
C SER A 12 63.65 41.82 -23.17
N THR A 13 63.39 41.38 -24.40
CA THR A 13 62.07 40.87 -24.84
C THR A 13 62.05 39.36 -25.13
N PHE A 14 62.70 38.56 -24.29
CA PHE A 14 62.55 37.09 -24.27
C PHE A 14 62.45 36.54 -22.84
N CYS A 15 61.58 37.14 -22.02
CA CYS A 15 60.94 36.35 -20.96
C CYS A 15 59.95 35.38 -21.65
N PRO A 16 60.10 34.05 -21.54
CA PRO A 16 59.05 33.15 -21.95
C PRO A 16 57.82 33.43 -21.08
N GLY A 17 56.68 33.73 -21.71
CA GLY A 17 55.42 33.91 -21.00
C GLY A 17 55.12 32.65 -20.19
N ALA A 18 55.03 32.77 -18.87
CA ALA A 18 54.90 31.62 -17.99
C ALA A 18 53.60 30.87 -18.30
N LEU A 19 53.72 29.69 -18.91
CA LEU A 19 52.61 28.77 -19.10
C LEU A 19 52.05 28.42 -17.72
N ALA A 20 50.77 28.70 -17.49
CA ALA A 20 50.10 28.40 -16.23
C ALA A 20 50.23 26.90 -15.93
N ALA A 21 50.91 26.56 -14.84
CA ALA A 21 51.32 25.19 -14.57
C ALA A 21 50.12 24.37 -14.07
N PHE A 22 49.63 23.46 -14.93
CA PHE A 22 48.64 22.45 -14.56
C PHE A 22 49.07 21.71 -13.28
N GLY A 23 48.20 21.67 -12.27
CA GLY A 23 48.52 21.01 -11.01
C GLY A 23 47.53 21.27 -9.87
N VAL A 24 47.88 20.75 -8.70
CA VAL A 24 47.13 20.94 -7.45
C VAL A 24 48.07 21.47 -6.37
N THR A 25 47.75 22.65 -5.84
CA THR A 25 48.49 23.29 -4.75
C THR A 25 47.63 23.28 -3.49
N THR A 26 48.16 22.74 -2.39
CA THR A 26 47.47 22.77 -1.09
C THR A 26 47.65 24.14 -0.44
N GLY A 27 46.54 24.80 -0.10
CA GLY A 27 46.49 26.04 0.68
C GLY A 27 45.88 25.83 2.06
N SER A 28 45.74 26.90 2.84
CA SER A 28 45.12 26.83 4.17
C SER A 28 43.62 26.54 4.05
N GLY A 29 43.21 25.30 4.32
CA GLY A 29 41.81 24.85 4.28
C GLY A 29 41.24 24.55 2.88
N TYR A 30 42.07 24.57 1.82
CA TYR A 30 41.61 24.29 0.45
C TYR A 30 42.70 23.66 -0.43
N LEU A 31 42.27 22.94 -1.47
CA LEU A 31 43.08 22.56 -2.62
C LEU A 31 42.81 23.55 -3.76
N SER A 32 43.84 24.19 -4.30
CA SER A 32 43.74 25.01 -5.51
C SER A 32 44.13 24.14 -6.71
N VAL A 33 43.24 24.00 -7.69
CA VAL A 33 43.43 23.17 -8.88
C VAL A 33 43.50 24.10 -10.08
N ASP A 34 44.66 24.16 -10.73
CA ASP A 34 44.85 24.89 -11.99
C ASP A 34 44.79 23.88 -13.14
N THR A 35 43.90 24.10 -14.11
CA THR A 35 43.78 23.19 -15.26
C THR A 35 44.84 23.45 -16.34
N GLY A 36 45.58 24.55 -16.27
CA GLY A 36 46.44 25.04 -17.36
C GLY A 36 45.65 25.50 -18.60
N GLY A 37 44.31 25.40 -18.60
CA GLY A 37 43.42 25.77 -19.70
C GLY A 37 42.70 27.10 -19.50
N GLY A 38 43.12 27.92 -18.53
CA GLY A 38 42.49 29.19 -18.15
C GLY A 38 41.50 29.11 -16.98
N LEU A 39 41.27 27.93 -16.41
CA LEU A 39 40.40 27.71 -15.25
C LEU A 39 41.21 27.34 -14.00
N VAL A 40 40.98 28.04 -12.90
CA VAL A 40 41.48 27.69 -11.56
C VAL A 40 40.29 27.57 -10.61
N PHE A 41 40.16 26.45 -9.92
CA PHE A 41 39.11 26.24 -8.92
C PHE A 41 39.66 25.85 -7.55
N ARG A 42 38.95 26.20 -6.47
CA ARG A 42 39.34 25.86 -5.10
C ARG A 42 38.33 24.95 -4.43
N VAL A 43 38.78 23.83 -3.90
CA VAL A 43 37.97 22.84 -3.16
C VAL A 43 38.31 22.90 -1.69
N SER A 44 37.34 23.15 -0.81
CA SER A 44 37.52 23.10 0.65
C SER A 44 38.00 21.72 1.10
N THR A 45 39.05 21.63 1.93
CA THR A 45 39.56 20.33 2.43
C THR A 45 38.72 19.71 3.54
N SER A 46 37.80 20.47 4.16
CA SER A 46 36.93 19.99 5.23
C SER A 46 35.54 19.55 4.74
N SER A 47 34.99 20.23 3.74
CA SER A 47 33.62 20.00 3.23
C SER A 47 33.58 19.39 1.83
N GLY A 48 34.59 19.66 0.99
CA GLY A 48 34.56 19.35 -0.44
C GLY A 48 33.80 20.35 -1.31
N ASP A 49 33.21 21.41 -0.71
CA ASP A 49 32.56 22.50 -1.46
C ASP A 49 33.58 23.27 -2.31
N ILE A 50 33.17 23.72 -3.50
CA ILE A 50 33.98 24.56 -4.38
C ILE A 50 33.77 26.04 -4.02
N THR A 51 34.85 26.69 -3.55
CA THR A 51 34.84 28.04 -2.95
C THR A 51 35.40 29.14 -3.87
N SER A 52 35.88 28.79 -5.06
CA SER A 52 36.32 29.72 -6.12
C SER A 52 36.29 28.98 -7.47
N LEU A 53 35.88 29.67 -8.54
CA LEU A 53 35.75 29.21 -9.92
C LEU A 53 36.25 30.32 -10.87
N LYS A 54 37.57 30.52 -10.90
CA LYS A 54 38.20 31.64 -11.62
C LYS A 54 38.58 31.23 -13.05
N TYR A 55 37.82 31.71 -14.04
CA TYR A 55 38.04 31.48 -15.48
C TYR A 55 38.56 32.75 -16.16
N ASN A 56 39.74 32.70 -16.79
CA ASN A 56 40.36 33.84 -17.48
C ASN A 56 40.35 35.14 -16.64
N ASN A 57 40.66 34.99 -15.35
CA ASN A 57 40.58 35.98 -14.28
C ASN A 57 39.19 36.43 -13.79
N ILE A 58 38.10 36.03 -14.43
CA ILE A 58 36.72 36.27 -13.96
C ILE A 58 36.38 35.26 -12.86
N GLU A 59 36.09 35.74 -11.65
CA GLU A 59 35.58 34.90 -10.56
C GLU A 59 34.10 34.59 -10.80
N CYS A 60 33.80 33.33 -11.09
CA CYS A 60 32.47 32.84 -11.42
C CYS A 60 31.75 32.23 -10.20
N GLN A 61 32.44 31.94 -9.09
CA GLN A 61 31.82 31.43 -7.88
C GLN A 61 31.16 32.58 -7.10
N ASP A 62 29.94 32.37 -6.63
CA ASP A 62 29.29 33.29 -5.69
C ASP A 62 29.96 33.25 -4.31
N SER A 63 30.13 34.40 -3.68
CA SER A 63 30.83 34.54 -2.39
C SER A 63 29.97 34.20 -1.16
N SER A 64 28.64 34.16 -1.28
CA SER A 64 27.72 33.98 -0.15
C SER A 64 27.40 32.50 0.16
N LYS A 65 27.39 31.63 -0.87
CA LYS A 65 27.19 30.17 -0.72
C LYS A 65 27.90 29.43 -1.85
N TYR A 66 28.54 28.32 -1.52
CA TYR A 66 29.46 27.60 -2.40
C TYR A 66 28.84 26.52 -3.29
N THR A 67 29.59 26.09 -4.31
CA THR A 67 29.18 25.07 -5.29
C THR A 67 29.38 23.67 -4.72
N HIS A 68 28.33 22.83 -4.69
CA HIS A 68 28.33 21.57 -3.94
C HIS A 68 27.28 20.54 -4.38
N ILE A 69 27.31 19.36 -3.77
CA ILE A 69 26.22 18.37 -3.80
C ILE A 69 25.11 18.78 -2.82
N ALA A 70 23.85 18.58 -3.22
CA ALA A 70 22.64 18.86 -2.45
C ALA A 70 22.58 20.29 -1.88
N SER A 71 23.00 20.47 -0.62
CA SER A 71 23.10 21.79 0.05
C SER A 71 24.42 21.92 0.84
N GLY A 72 25.47 21.23 0.37
CA GLY A 72 26.72 21.01 1.08
C GLY A 72 26.78 19.62 1.69
N LEU A 73 27.96 18.99 1.68
CA LEU A 73 28.17 17.72 2.39
C LEU A 73 28.47 17.93 3.89
N GLY A 74 28.71 19.17 4.30
CA GLY A 74 29.07 19.56 5.67
C GLY A 74 30.50 19.19 6.02
N SER A 75 30.78 17.88 6.15
CA SER A 75 32.10 17.34 6.42
C SER A 75 32.38 16.14 5.51
N ALA A 76 33.54 16.12 4.86
CA ALA A 76 33.96 15.03 3.98
C ALA A 76 35.49 14.84 4.02
N THR A 77 35.94 13.60 3.79
CA THR A 77 37.36 13.30 3.62
C THR A 77 37.78 13.71 2.21
N VAL A 78 38.55 14.78 2.09
CA VAL A 78 39.04 15.32 0.81
C VAL A 78 40.49 14.90 0.57
N SER A 79 40.76 14.34 -0.61
CA SER A 79 42.11 13.95 -1.05
C SER A 79 42.27 14.16 -2.56
N TYR A 80 43.50 14.20 -3.07
CA TYR A 80 43.74 14.28 -4.53
C TYR A 80 44.83 13.31 -5.01
N LYS A 81 44.81 13.02 -6.32
CA LYS A 81 45.85 12.28 -7.04
C LYS A 81 46.08 12.95 -8.39
N ILE A 82 47.35 13.22 -8.72
CA ILE A 82 47.77 13.60 -10.08
C ILE A 82 48.28 12.33 -10.78
N SER A 83 47.96 12.16 -12.07
CA SER A 83 48.27 10.95 -12.84
C SER A 83 48.43 11.33 -14.32
N GLY A 84 49.62 11.77 -14.72
CA GLY A 84 49.84 12.39 -16.03
C GLY A 84 49.00 13.67 -16.17
N ASN A 85 48.28 13.82 -17.27
CA ASN A 85 47.47 15.01 -17.59
C ASN A 85 46.16 15.12 -16.78
N TYR A 86 45.96 14.29 -15.74
CA TYR A 86 44.72 14.22 -14.96
C TYR A 86 44.99 14.52 -13.48
N ALA A 87 44.19 15.41 -12.89
CA ALA A 87 44.17 15.67 -11.45
C ALA A 87 42.78 15.32 -10.90
N THR A 88 42.69 14.23 -10.15
CA THR A 88 41.45 13.71 -9.56
C THR A 88 41.37 14.10 -8.09
N ILE A 89 40.36 14.87 -7.72
CA ILE A 89 40.01 15.24 -6.35
C ILE A 89 38.84 14.34 -5.94
N THR A 90 39.00 13.65 -4.81
CA THR A 90 38.01 12.73 -4.23
C THR A 90 37.51 13.31 -2.92
N ILE A 91 36.19 13.39 -2.78
CA ILE A 91 35.46 13.94 -1.63
C ILE A 91 34.56 12.81 -1.11
N ALA A 92 34.94 12.19 0.00
CA ALA A 92 34.30 10.98 0.50
C ALA A 92 33.52 11.18 1.81
N THR A 93 32.31 10.62 1.85
CA THR A 93 31.47 10.45 3.04
C THR A 93 31.14 8.95 3.23
N SER A 94 30.32 8.61 4.21
CA SER A 94 29.89 7.23 4.47
C SER A 94 29.02 6.60 3.36
N THR A 95 28.24 7.39 2.64
CA THR A 95 27.27 6.91 1.63
C THR A 95 27.44 7.52 0.24
N LEU A 96 28.26 8.57 0.11
CA LEU A 96 28.50 9.29 -1.14
C LEU A 96 30.01 9.56 -1.31
N THR A 97 30.55 9.29 -2.50
CA THR A 97 31.88 9.72 -2.93
C THR A 97 31.75 10.58 -4.18
N GLN A 98 32.07 11.87 -4.05
CA GLN A 98 32.08 12.85 -5.13
C GLN A 98 33.47 12.94 -5.73
N TYR A 99 33.54 13.10 -7.06
CA TYR A 99 34.79 13.25 -7.81
C TYR A 99 34.76 14.53 -8.64
N TYR A 100 35.85 15.31 -8.57
CA TYR A 100 36.17 16.35 -9.55
C TYR A 100 37.47 15.95 -10.26
N VAL A 101 37.50 16.06 -11.59
CA VAL A 101 38.68 15.75 -12.40
C VAL A 101 39.00 16.93 -13.31
N ALA A 102 40.19 17.49 -13.15
CA ALA A 102 40.77 18.44 -14.10
C ALA A 102 41.60 17.69 -15.14
N VAL A 103 41.53 18.15 -16.39
CA VAL A 103 42.35 17.67 -17.52
C VAL A 103 43.25 18.82 -17.97
N SER A 104 44.55 18.55 -18.10
CA SER A 104 45.55 19.55 -18.50
C SER A 104 45.18 20.23 -19.83
N GLY A 105 45.21 21.56 -19.83
CA GLY A 105 44.86 22.41 -20.98
C GLY A 105 43.35 22.62 -21.19
N GLN A 106 42.46 22.04 -20.37
CA GLN A 106 41.01 22.15 -20.58
C GLN A 106 40.34 23.03 -19.52
N SER A 107 39.50 23.98 -19.96
CA SER A 107 38.63 24.77 -19.07
C SER A 107 37.34 24.02 -18.73
N ALA A 108 37.49 22.88 -18.04
CA ALA A 108 36.37 22.06 -17.58
C ALA A 108 36.69 21.36 -16.26
N ILE A 109 35.67 21.24 -15.41
CA ILE A 109 35.67 20.32 -14.27
C ILE A 109 34.82 19.11 -14.69
N TYR A 110 35.44 17.96 -14.92
CA TYR A 110 34.70 16.72 -15.12
C TYR A 110 34.28 16.14 -13.78
N ILE A 111 33.10 15.55 -13.71
CA ILE A 111 32.41 15.24 -12.45
C ILE A 111 31.80 13.85 -12.51
N GLY A 112 31.86 13.14 -11.37
CA GLY A 112 31.18 11.87 -11.16
C GLY A 112 30.77 11.72 -9.70
N THR A 113 29.60 11.15 -9.46
CA THR A 113 29.03 11.04 -8.10
C THR A 113 28.66 9.58 -7.84
N TYR A 114 29.36 8.92 -6.91
CA TYR A 114 29.06 7.54 -6.52
C TYR A 114 28.25 7.50 -5.22
N THR A 115 27.10 6.82 -5.20
CA THR A 115 26.28 6.63 -4.00
C THR A 115 26.04 5.15 -3.68
N THR A 116 25.93 4.84 -2.38
CA THR A 116 25.43 3.55 -1.86
C THR A 116 24.05 3.67 -1.23
N ALA A 117 23.57 4.89 -0.98
CA ALA A 117 22.22 5.22 -0.51
C ALA A 117 21.82 6.62 -1.01
N GLU A 118 20.52 6.88 -1.06
CA GLU A 118 19.98 8.22 -1.34
C GLU A 118 20.37 9.21 -0.22
N PRO A 119 20.69 10.48 -0.51
CA PRO A 119 20.81 11.52 0.50
C PRO A 119 19.51 11.67 1.32
N SER A 120 19.65 12.02 2.60
CA SER A 120 18.53 12.13 3.56
C SER A 120 17.47 13.19 3.20
N VAL A 121 17.77 14.09 2.26
CA VAL A 121 16.82 15.09 1.71
C VAL A 121 15.84 14.48 0.68
N GLY A 122 16.10 13.27 0.16
CA GLY A 122 15.23 12.61 -0.82
C GLY A 122 15.41 13.08 -2.26
N GLU A 123 16.52 13.75 -2.56
CA GLU A 123 16.97 14.14 -3.89
C GLU A 123 18.50 14.14 -3.97
N LEU A 124 19.05 13.85 -5.14
CA LEU A 124 20.47 13.98 -5.45
C LEU A 124 20.65 15.01 -6.57
N ARG A 125 21.35 16.10 -6.26
CA ARG A 125 21.69 17.16 -7.22
C ARG A 125 23.13 17.63 -7.02
N PHE A 126 23.76 18.08 -8.10
CA PHE A 126 24.87 19.02 -8.05
C PHE A 126 24.32 20.43 -8.30
N ILE A 127 24.82 21.42 -7.58
CA ILE A 127 24.46 22.83 -7.78
C ILE A 127 25.73 23.68 -7.80
N ALA A 128 25.97 24.31 -8.94
CA ALA A 128 26.90 25.41 -9.09
C ALA A 128 26.22 26.72 -8.71
N ARG A 129 26.76 27.38 -7.68
CA ARG A 129 26.25 28.66 -7.16
C ARG A 129 27.12 29.77 -7.72
N LEU A 130 26.70 30.33 -8.85
CA LEU A 130 27.56 31.20 -9.65
C LEU A 130 27.25 32.68 -9.40
N SER A 131 28.28 33.52 -9.52
CA SER A 131 28.21 34.96 -9.32
C SER A 131 27.24 35.61 -10.31
N LYS A 132 26.21 36.27 -9.78
CA LYS A 132 25.14 36.89 -10.57
C LYS A 132 25.62 38.06 -11.43
N SER A 133 26.69 38.74 -11.01
CA SER A 133 27.31 39.83 -11.78
C SER A 133 28.25 39.32 -12.88
N ALA A 134 28.91 38.18 -12.68
CA ALA A 134 29.74 37.54 -13.71
C ALA A 134 28.88 36.86 -14.79
N LEU A 135 27.75 36.25 -14.38
CA LEU A 135 26.90 35.40 -15.22
C LEU A 135 25.40 35.81 -15.12
N PRO A 136 25.03 37.04 -15.54
CA PRO A 136 23.67 37.54 -15.41
C PRO A 136 22.65 36.81 -16.31
N ASN A 137 23.10 36.28 -17.45
CA ASN A 137 22.23 35.75 -18.50
C ASN A 137 21.82 34.31 -18.21
N GLY A 138 20.70 34.16 -17.53
CA GLY A 138 20.03 32.89 -17.25
C GLY A 138 18.77 32.64 -18.07
N TYR A 139 18.08 31.55 -17.73
CA TYR A 139 16.78 31.21 -18.28
C TYR A 139 15.74 32.24 -17.80
N SER A 140 15.17 33.02 -18.73
CA SER A 140 14.29 34.16 -18.41
C SER A 140 13.09 33.79 -17.52
N GLN A 141 12.48 32.64 -17.81
CA GLN A 141 11.36 32.05 -17.10
C GLN A 141 11.73 31.48 -15.71
N ALA A 142 13.02 31.32 -15.42
CA ALA A 142 13.55 30.91 -14.13
C ALA A 142 14.21 32.06 -13.34
N GLN A 143 14.13 33.31 -13.84
CA GLN A 143 14.49 34.50 -13.07
C GLN A 143 13.36 34.80 -12.07
N ILE A 144 13.61 34.54 -10.79
CA ILE A 144 12.69 34.73 -9.66
C ILE A 144 13.09 35.91 -8.76
N ASP A 145 14.23 36.55 -9.02
CA ASP A 145 14.75 37.65 -8.20
C ASP A 145 13.78 38.84 -8.13
N GLY A 146 13.61 39.42 -6.94
CA GLY A 146 12.56 40.41 -6.64
C GLY A 146 11.11 39.87 -6.70
N GLY A 147 10.91 38.56 -6.90
CA GLY A 147 9.59 37.95 -7.06
C GLY A 147 8.86 37.64 -5.75
N THR A 148 7.53 37.73 -5.79
CA THR A 148 6.66 37.28 -4.69
C THR A 148 6.24 35.83 -4.94
N ALA A 149 6.33 34.95 -3.94
CA ALA A 149 5.91 33.54 -4.09
C ALA A 149 4.38 33.43 -4.27
N ILE A 150 3.95 32.58 -5.21
CA ILE A 150 2.51 32.35 -5.52
C ILE A 150 2.10 30.87 -5.43
N GLU A 151 3.04 29.92 -5.46
CA GLU A 151 2.77 28.53 -5.10
C GLU A 151 3.96 27.95 -4.33
N GLY A 152 3.74 27.60 -3.06
CA GLY A 152 4.80 27.13 -2.15
C GLY A 152 5.92 28.16 -2.02
N SER A 153 7.16 27.73 -2.31
CA SER A 153 8.36 28.58 -2.36
C SER A 153 9.20 28.31 -3.61
N ASP A 154 8.57 27.79 -4.68
CA ASP A 154 9.22 27.43 -5.94
C ASP A 154 8.53 27.98 -7.21
N VAL A 155 7.35 28.62 -7.08
CA VAL A 155 6.71 29.42 -8.13
C VAL A 155 6.49 30.85 -7.63
N TYR A 156 6.91 31.82 -8.45
CA TYR A 156 6.95 33.24 -8.11
C TYR A 156 6.25 34.09 -9.19
N LEU A 157 5.78 35.28 -8.82
CA LEU A 157 5.35 36.34 -9.72
C LEU A 157 6.42 37.45 -9.75
N VAL A 158 6.93 37.75 -10.94
CA VAL A 158 7.93 38.81 -11.20
C VAL A 158 7.39 39.69 -12.34
N ASN A 159 7.18 40.98 -12.07
CA ASN A 159 6.70 41.96 -13.05
C ASN A 159 5.45 41.49 -13.83
N GLY A 160 4.47 40.93 -13.12
CA GLY A 160 3.22 40.41 -13.68
C GLY A 160 3.33 39.07 -14.44
N GLN A 161 4.52 38.49 -14.55
CA GLN A 161 4.75 37.18 -15.16
C GLN A 161 5.10 36.13 -14.12
N THR A 162 4.61 34.90 -14.31
CA THR A 162 4.97 33.78 -13.43
C THR A 162 6.31 33.16 -13.82
N ARG A 163 7.06 32.72 -12.81
CA ARG A 163 8.46 32.31 -12.90
C ARG A 163 8.73 31.14 -11.96
N SER A 164 9.62 30.23 -12.35
CA SER A 164 10.02 29.10 -11.53
C SER A 164 11.32 28.49 -12.03
N LYS A 165 12.15 28.01 -11.10
CA LYS A 165 13.28 27.12 -11.42
C LYS A 165 12.87 25.90 -12.26
N PHE A 166 11.64 25.40 -12.10
CA PHE A 166 11.09 24.29 -12.89
C PHE A 166 10.89 24.64 -14.38
N TYR A 167 10.75 25.92 -14.71
CA TYR A 167 10.57 26.37 -16.09
C TYR A 167 11.89 26.44 -16.88
N SER A 168 13.03 26.16 -16.23
CA SER A 168 14.31 25.88 -16.90
C SER A 168 14.44 24.44 -17.41
N SER A 169 13.55 23.54 -16.98
CA SER A 169 13.70 22.10 -17.18
C SER A 169 13.56 21.66 -18.63
N VAL A 170 14.33 20.65 -19.03
CA VAL A 170 14.27 20.00 -20.35
C VAL A 170 14.17 18.48 -20.16
N GLN A 171 13.53 17.79 -21.10
CA GLN A 171 13.47 16.32 -21.08
C GLN A 171 14.87 15.73 -21.22
N PHE A 172 15.27 14.77 -20.36
CA PHE A 172 16.63 14.22 -20.32
C PHE A 172 17.14 13.65 -21.66
N ILE A 173 16.26 13.14 -22.52
CA ILE A 173 16.61 12.72 -23.90
C ILE A 173 17.06 13.87 -24.82
N LYS A 174 16.72 15.12 -24.50
CA LYS A 174 17.11 16.36 -25.21
C LYS A 174 18.11 17.23 -24.44
N ASP A 175 18.42 16.86 -23.19
CA ASP A 175 19.11 17.72 -22.24
C ASP A 175 20.59 17.34 -22.08
N GLN A 176 21.37 17.56 -23.14
CA GLN A 176 22.80 17.24 -23.16
C GLN A 176 23.71 18.45 -22.83
N VAL A 177 23.23 19.68 -23.01
CA VAL A 177 23.97 20.92 -22.67
C VAL A 177 22.97 21.98 -22.18
N HIS A 178 23.20 22.52 -20.99
CA HIS A 178 22.49 23.70 -20.47
C HIS A 178 23.44 24.58 -19.66
N GLY A 179 23.22 25.90 -19.63
CA GLY A 179 24.19 26.83 -19.06
C GLY A 179 23.73 28.28 -18.95
N VAL A 180 24.65 29.12 -18.48
CA VAL A 180 24.44 30.54 -18.16
C VAL A 180 25.63 31.35 -18.69
N THR A 181 25.43 32.61 -19.06
CA THR A 181 26.47 33.43 -19.70
C THR A 181 26.59 34.84 -19.13
N GLY A 182 27.67 35.52 -19.49
CA GLY A 182 27.98 36.90 -19.17
C GLY A 182 29.03 37.47 -20.12
N ASN A 183 29.69 38.56 -19.73
CA ASN A 183 30.67 39.22 -20.59
C ASN A 183 31.98 38.43 -20.64
N GLY A 184 32.29 37.82 -21.78
CA GLY A 184 33.52 37.03 -21.97
C GLY A 184 33.55 35.68 -21.24
N VAL A 185 32.41 35.22 -20.70
CA VAL A 185 32.31 33.94 -19.98
C VAL A 185 30.96 33.25 -20.17
N GLY A 186 30.97 31.93 -20.26
CA GLY A 186 29.81 31.05 -20.16
C GLY A 186 30.14 29.79 -19.37
N VAL A 187 29.18 29.30 -18.58
CA VAL A 187 29.32 28.11 -17.74
C VAL A 187 28.19 27.14 -18.04
N TYR A 188 28.53 25.91 -18.40
CA TYR A 188 27.61 24.91 -18.92
C TYR A 188 27.77 23.57 -18.20
N MET A 189 26.66 22.95 -17.81
CA MET A 189 26.63 21.52 -17.55
C MET A 189 26.54 20.80 -18.89
N VAL A 190 27.36 19.76 -19.06
CA VAL A 190 27.34 18.87 -20.22
C VAL A 190 27.17 17.44 -19.74
N MET A 191 26.20 16.74 -20.33
CA MET A 191 25.78 15.38 -19.97
C MET A 191 26.07 14.44 -21.16
N PRO A 192 27.36 14.08 -21.39
CA PRO A 192 27.76 13.31 -22.56
C PRO A 192 27.30 11.85 -22.49
N GLY A 193 26.85 11.31 -23.63
CA GLY A 193 26.52 9.89 -23.79
C GLY A 193 25.54 9.36 -22.75
N ASN A 194 26.04 8.55 -21.82
CA ASN A 194 25.22 7.80 -20.85
C ASN A 194 25.19 8.45 -19.44
N ALA A 195 25.45 9.75 -19.31
CA ALA A 195 25.48 10.47 -18.02
C ALA A 195 24.24 10.20 -17.11
N TYR A 196 23.05 10.13 -17.72
CA TYR A 196 21.76 9.87 -17.05
C TYR A 196 21.51 8.39 -16.69
N GLU A 197 22.50 7.49 -16.85
CA GLU A 197 22.24 6.05 -16.74
C GLU A 197 21.79 5.60 -15.34
N THR A 198 22.19 6.30 -14.28
CA THR A 198 21.77 6.01 -12.90
C THR A 198 20.69 6.98 -12.41
N SER A 199 20.26 7.94 -13.23
CA SER A 199 19.10 8.79 -12.95
C SER A 199 17.78 8.00 -12.91
N GLY A 200 16.71 8.62 -12.41
CA GLY A 200 15.34 8.09 -12.42
C GLY A 200 14.49 8.61 -13.58
N GLY A 201 13.30 8.03 -13.75
CA GLY A 201 12.20 8.61 -14.55
C GLY A 201 12.17 8.31 -16.06
N GLY A 202 13.26 7.82 -16.66
CA GLY A 202 13.35 7.53 -18.09
C GLY A 202 13.52 8.76 -19.00
N PRO A 203 13.48 8.58 -20.35
CA PRO A 203 13.91 9.59 -21.32
C PRO A 203 13.14 10.92 -21.28
N PHE A 204 11.87 10.89 -20.88
CA PHE A 204 10.96 12.05 -20.89
C PHE A 204 10.82 12.73 -19.52
N PHE A 205 11.56 12.25 -18.52
CA PHE A 205 11.70 12.96 -17.25
C PHE A 205 12.44 14.29 -17.47
N ARG A 206 12.14 15.31 -16.66
CA ARG A 206 12.73 16.65 -16.73
C ARG A 206 12.88 17.19 -15.31
N ASP A 207 13.92 17.96 -15.06
CA ASP A 207 14.18 18.54 -13.75
C ASP A 207 14.86 19.92 -13.86
N ILE A 208 15.08 20.58 -12.73
CA ILE A 208 15.61 21.94 -12.65
C ILE A 208 17.05 22.00 -13.18
N ASN A 209 17.29 22.90 -14.14
CA ASN A 209 18.61 23.16 -14.72
C ASN A 209 19.17 24.53 -14.30
N ASN A 210 18.32 25.54 -14.09
CA ASN A 210 18.71 26.89 -13.67
C ASN A 210 17.69 27.54 -12.72
N GLN A 211 18.18 28.38 -11.82
CA GLN A 211 17.40 29.39 -11.10
C GLN A 211 18.19 30.71 -11.07
N GLY A 212 17.53 31.82 -11.42
CA GLY A 212 18.07 33.16 -11.29
C GLY A 212 17.50 33.87 -10.07
N SER A 213 18.35 34.10 -9.08
CA SER A 213 18.08 34.84 -7.85
C SER A 213 19.20 35.88 -7.65
N SER A 214 19.43 36.34 -6.41
CA SER A 214 20.68 37.00 -6.02
C SER A 214 21.93 36.16 -6.35
N GLN A 215 21.81 34.83 -6.44
CA GLN A 215 22.78 33.92 -7.04
C GLN A 215 22.30 33.45 -8.43
N GLN A 216 23.23 33.20 -9.34
CA GLN A 216 22.96 32.46 -10.58
C GLN A 216 23.19 30.96 -10.35
N GLU A 217 22.13 30.21 -10.04
CA GLU A 217 22.24 28.79 -9.72
C GLU A 217 22.11 27.92 -10.99
N LEU A 218 23.13 27.12 -11.29
CA LEU A 218 23.16 26.14 -12.38
C LEU A 218 23.22 24.73 -11.78
N TYR A 219 22.39 23.80 -12.27
CA TYR A 219 22.13 22.53 -11.61
C TYR A 219 22.40 21.33 -12.51
N TRP A 220 22.70 20.17 -11.91
CA TRP A 220 22.28 18.89 -12.48
C TRP A 220 21.56 18.06 -11.41
N TYR A 221 20.26 17.85 -11.57
CA TYR A 221 19.50 16.93 -10.73
C TYR A 221 19.69 15.50 -11.27
N MET A 222 20.49 14.73 -10.54
CA MET A 222 20.71 13.31 -10.80
C MET A 222 19.44 12.49 -10.55
N ASN A 223 18.67 12.84 -9.53
CA ASN A 223 17.30 12.39 -9.28
C ASN A 223 16.53 13.42 -8.43
N SER A 224 15.21 13.26 -8.32
CA SER A 224 14.37 14.00 -7.37
C SER A 224 13.00 13.36 -7.21
N GLY A 225 12.21 13.85 -6.25
CA GLY A 225 10.78 13.56 -6.16
C GLY A 225 9.90 14.25 -7.22
N HIS A 226 10.47 15.02 -8.17
CA HIS A 226 9.71 15.90 -9.07
C HIS A 226 9.00 15.13 -10.18
N MET A 227 7.77 14.67 -9.92
CA MET A 227 6.96 13.87 -10.85
C MET A 227 7.60 12.53 -11.27
N VAL A 228 8.52 11.99 -10.45
CA VAL A 228 9.22 10.74 -10.75
C VAL A 228 8.27 9.53 -10.76
N THR A 229 8.42 8.68 -11.77
CA THR A 229 7.57 7.49 -12.02
C THR A 229 8.28 6.16 -11.76
N GLN A 230 9.58 6.21 -11.42
CA GLN A 230 10.46 5.07 -11.15
C GLN A 230 11.10 5.21 -9.76
N THR A 231 11.56 4.11 -9.18
CA THR A 231 12.43 4.14 -7.99
C THR A 231 13.80 4.72 -8.33
N PHE A 232 14.42 5.43 -7.38
CA PHE A 232 15.81 5.87 -7.50
C PHE A 232 16.78 4.69 -7.58
N ARG A 233 17.95 4.94 -8.17
CA ARG A 233 19.03 3.97 -8.34
C ARG A 233 20.27 4.47 -7.59
N THR A 234 21.04 3.57 -7.02
CA THR A 234 22.33 3.86 -6.39
C THR A 234 23.47 3.38 -7.27
N GLY A 235 24.59 4.09 -7.29
CA GLY A 235 25.75 3.74 -8.10
C GLY A 235 26.50 4.99 -8.55
N PHE A 236 27.21 4.88 -9.68
CA PHE A 236 27.92 6.01 -10.29
C PHE A 236 27.00 6.79 -11.24
N PHE A 237 26.76 8.05 -10.93
CA PHE A 237 26.09 9.03 -11.78
C PHE A 237 27.13 9.83 -12.60
N GLY A 238 26.78 10.12 -13.85
CA GLY A 238 27.70 10.71 -14.82
C GLY A 238 28.46 9.65 -15.64
N PRO A 239 29.58 10.01 -16.27
CA PRO A 239 30.28 11.29 -16.14
C PRO A 239 29.47 12.47 -16.68
N TYR A 240 29.65 13.63 -16.07
CA TYR A 240 29.16 14.94 -16.53
C TYR A 240 30.30 15.95 -16.41
N ALA A 241 30.16 17.15 -16.99
CA ALA A 241 31.19 18.18 -16.88
C ALA A 241 30.57 19.57 -16.68
N MET A 242 31.21 20.39 -15.85
CA MET A 242 30.98 21.83 -15.80
C MET A 242 32.07 22.50 -16.65
N VAL A 243 31.70 22.95 -17.84
CA VAL A 243 32.59 23.51 -18.87
C VAL A 243 32.51 25.03 -18.88
N PHE A 244 33.67 25.67 -18.96
CA PHE A 244 33.83 27.12 -19.03
C PHE A 244 34.28 27.53 -20.43
N THR A 245 33.57 28.50 -21.02
CA THR A 245 33.84 29.03 -22.37
C THR A 245 33.85 30.55 -22.33
N SER A 246 34.23 31.20 -23.45
CA SER A 246 34.16 32.66 -23.61
C SER A 246 32.74 33.22 -23.81
N GLY A 247 31.69 32.38 -23.75
CA GLY A 247 30.28 32.78 -23.82
C GLY A 247 29.40 31.91 -24.73
N SER A 248 29.98 31.13 -25.63
CA SER A 248 29.24 30.19 -26.51
C SER A 248 29.10 28.81 -25.86
N ALA A 249 28.02 28.09 -26.18
CA ALA A 249 27.80 26.73 -25.68
C ALA A 249 28.84 25.73 -26.23
N PRO A 250 29.35 24.80 -25.41
CA PRO A 250 30.25 23.75 -25.86
C PRO A 250 29.51 22.63 -26.62
N SER A 251 30.28 21.73 -27.23
CA SER A 251 29.77 20.48 -27.79
C SER A 251 29.13 19.59 -26.71
N ALA A 252 28.00 18.97 -27.04
CA ALA A 252 27.39 17.88 -26.25
C ALA A 252 28.28 16.62 -26.21
N SER A 253 29.13 16.44 -27.23
CA SER A 253 30.11 15.35 -27.31
C SER A 253 31.41 15.80 -26.65
N LEU A 254 31.63 15.36 -25.41
CA LEU A 254 32.91 15.41 -24.70
C LEU A 254 33.51 14.01 -24.59
N ASP A 255 34.82 13.89 -24.71
CA ASP A 255 35.51 12.67 -24.30
C ASP A 255 35.50 12.54 -22.77
N THR A 256 35.07 11.37 -22.29
CA THR A 256 35.15 10.98 -20.87
C THR A 256 35.76 9.58 -20.70
N SER A 257 36.33 9.02 -21.78
CA SER A 257 36.91 7.67 -21.80
C SER A 257 38.01 7.48 -20.75
N PHE A 258 38.79 8.53 -20.48
CA PHE A 258 39.86 8.56 -19.50
C PHE A 258 39.41 8.22 -18.06
N PHE A 259 38.12 8.37 -17.72
CA PHE A 259 37.56 7.93 -16.43
C PHE A 259 37.84 6.45 -16.13
N ALA A 260 37.99 5.62 -17.17
CA ALA A 260 38.35 4.20 -17.03
C ALA A 260 39.67 3.96 -16.29
N ASN A 261 40.62 4.89 -16.42
CA ASN A 261 41.98 4.75 -15.90
C ASN A 261 42.18 5.43 -14.54
N LEU A 262 41.14 6.08 -13.99
CA LEU A 262 41.22 6.85 -12.74
C LEU A 262 40.86 6.04 -11.49
N GLY A 263 40.29 4.83 -11.64
CA GLY A 263 39.94 3.94 -10.51
C GLY A 263 38.73 4.41 -9.69
N LEU A 264 37.77 5.12 -10.32
CA LEU A 264 36.61 5.68 -9.64
C LEU A 264 35.61 4.59 -9.21
N LYS A 265 35.08 4.69 -7.98
CA LYS A 265 34.15 3.70 -7.42
C LYS A 265 32.89 3.58 -8.27
N GLY A 266 32.57 2.35 -8.70
CA GLY A 266 31.34 2.05 -9.44
C GLY A 266 31.28 2.57 -10.88
N TYR A 267 32.32 3.24 -11.39
CA TYR A 267 32.40 3.58 -12.81
C TYR A 267 32.62 2.31 -13.64
N VAL A 268 31.90 2.18 -14.74
CA VAL A 268 32.05 1.08 -15.70
C VAL A 268 32.62 1.64 -16.99
N ALA A 269 33.80 1.16 -17.40
CA ALA A 269 34.46 1.54 -18.65
C ALA A 269 33.74 1.01 -19.90
N ALA A 270 34.09 1.54 -21.08
CA ALA A 270 33.51 1.12 -22.37
C ALA A 270 33.65 -0.39 -22.63
N SER A 271 34.80 -0.99 -22.29
CA SER A 271 35.06 -2.44 -22.39
C SER A 271 34.15 -3.30 -21.50
N GLY A 272 33.65 -2.74 -20.39
CA GLY A 272 32.72 -3.40 -19.47
C GLY A 272 31.25 -3.27 -19.87
N ARG A 273 30.93 -2.73 -21.05
CA ARG A 273 29.57 -2.42 -21.53
C ARG A 273 29.27 -3.14 -22.84
N GLY A 274 27.98 -3.28 -23.16
CA GLY A 274 27.49 -3.80 -24.43
C GLY A 274 26.59 -2.81 -25.16
N SER A 275 25.86 -3.30 -26.15
CA SER A 275 24.85 -2.53 -26.90
C SER A 275 23.57 -3.34 -27.13
N VAL A 276 22.46 -2.66 -27.42
CA VAL A 276 21.23 -3.22 -27.96
C VAL A 276 20.95 -2.60 -29.31
N LYS A 277 20.50 -3.39 -30.29
CA LYS A 277 19.99 -2.89 -31.57
C LYS A 277 18.70 -3.63 -31.97
N GLY A 278 18.00 -3.13 -32.97
CA GLY A 278 16.92 -3.87 -33.61
C GLY A 278 16.04 -2.98 -34.47
N THR A 279 14.89 -3.52 -34.87
CA THR A 279 13.87 -2.79 -35.63
C THR A 279 12.57 -2.63 -34.86
N VAL A 280 11.80 -1.62 -35.22
CA VAL A 280 10.45 -1.35 -34.69
C VAL A 280 9.42 -1.37 -35.81
N SER A 281 8.18 -1.72 -35.49
CA SER A 281 7.06 -1.75 -36.44
C SER A 281 5.73 -1.33 -35.79
N GLY A 282 4.73 -1.05 -36.62
CA GLY A 282 3.39 -0.65 -36.15
C GLY A 282 3.29 0.78 -35.58
N ILE A 283 4.34 1.59 -35.69
CA ILE A 283 4.29 3.03 -35.42
C ILE A 283 3.75 3.75 -36.68
N PRO A 284 2.68 4.56 -36.59
CA PRO A 284 2.22 5.36 -37.72
C PRO A 284 3.25 6.41 -38.14
N SER A 285 3.29 6.72 -39.44
CA SER A 285 4.13 7.80 -39.99
C SER A 285 3.79 9.15 -39.35
N GLY A 286 4.81 10.02 -39.23
CA GLY A 286 4.70 11.33 -38.57
C GLY A 286 4.92 11.33 -37.06
N PHE A 287 4.98 10.17 -36.39
CA PHE A 287 5.37 10.07 -34.98
C PHE A 287 6.83 9.67 -34.80
N THR A 288 7.58 10.42 -34.01
CA THR A 288 8.88 9.98 -33.48
C THR A 288 8.70 8.74 -32.61
N ALA A 289 9.57 7.74 -32.77
CA ALA A 289 9.62 6.59 -31.86
C ALA A 289 10.93 6.58 -31.06
N VAL A 290 10.85 6.11 -29.82
CA VAL A 290 11.99 5.97 -28.90
C VAL A 290 11.92 4.59 -28.26
N VAL A 291 13.05 3.91 -28.14
CA VAL A 291 13.16 2.71 -27.30
C VAL A 291 13.89 3.10 -26.02
N GLY A 292 13.25 2.89 -24.87
CA GLY A 292 13.89 2.98 -23.55
C GLY A 292 14.23 1.60 -23.01
N LEU A 293 15.36 1.49 -22.30
CA LEU A 293 15.74 0.32 -21.51
C LEU A 293 15.75 0.72 -20.04
N ASP A 294 15.15 -0.10 -19.17
CA ASP A 294 15.15 0.15 -17.72
C ASP A 294 15.32 -1.14 -16.90
N ASN A 295 16.10 -1.05 -15.82
CA ASN A 295 16.11 -2.00 -14.70
C ASN A 295 16.43 -1.27 -13.39
N THR A 296 16.66 -2.01 -12.29
CA THR A 296 16.94 -1.47 -10.96
C THR A 296 18.33 -0.83 -10.81
N ALA A 297 19.25 -1.03 -11.76
CA ALA A 297 20.63 -0.54 -11.71
C ALA A 297 20.91 0.58 -12.72
N ALA A 298 20.24 0.58 -13.88
CA ALA A 298 20.41 1.60 -14.90
C ALA A 298 19.17 1.82 -15.80
N GLN A 299 19.19 2.94 -16.52
CA GLN A 299 18.27 3.30 -17.62
C GLN A 299 19.06 3.79 -18.85
N TYR A 300 18.54 3.54 -20.05
CA TYR A 300 19.10 4.01 -21.32
C TYR A 300 17.98 4.31 -22.32
N TRP A 301 18.30 4.96 -23.44
CA TRP A 301 17.35 5.18 -24.54
C TRP A 301 18.05 5.34 -25.89
N GLY A 302 17.29 5.15 -26.96
CA GLY A 302 17.68 5.47 -28.33
C GLY A 302 16.48 5.89 -29.16
N THR A 303 16.64 6.96 -29.94
CA THR A 303 15.66 7.39 -30.94
C THR A 303 15.69 6.45 -32.14
N VAL A 304 14.52 6.09 -32.67
CA VAL A 304 14.40 5.27 -33.88
C VAL A 304 14.70 6.14 -35.11
N SER A 305 15.55 5.63 -36.01
CA SER A 305 15.82 6.21 -37.33
C SER A 305 15.27 5.29 -38.42
N GLY A 306 14.31 5.78 -39.21
CA GLY A 306 13.51 4.95 -40.10
C GLY A 306 12.72 3.91 -39.31
N THR A 307 13.10 2.64 -39.42
CA THR A 307 12.58 1.52 -38.60
C THR A 307 13.60 0.97 -37.62
N SER A 308 14.83 1.47 -37.58
CA SER A 308 15.96 0.88 -36.83
C SER A 308 16.35 1.70 -35.61
N TYR A 309 16.88 1.04 -34.57
CA TYR A 309 17.43 1.71 -33.39
C TYR A 309 18.68 1.00 -32.86
N THR A 310 19.55 1.78 -32.20
CA THR A 310 20.75 1.30 -31.49
C THR A 310 20.89 2.07 -30.18
N ILE A 311 21.27 1.38 -29.11
CA ILE A 311 21.54 1.91 -27.77
C ILE A 311 22.88 1.34 -27.33
N SER A 312 23.89 2.20 -27.15
CA SER A 312 25.28 1.78 -26.91
C SER A 312 25.78 2.10 -25.51
N GLY A 313 26.80 1.38 -25.05
CA GLY A 313 27.40 1.59 -23.74
C GLY A 313 26.51 1.14 -22.57
N VAL A 314 25.60 0.20 -22.81
CA VAL A 314 24.66 -0.35 -21.82
C VAL A 314 25.42 -1.24 -20.83
N LYS A 315 25.25 -1.04 -19.52
CA LYS A 315 25.82 -1.92 -18.49
C LYS A 315 25.29 -3.36 -18.65
N PRO A 316 26.09 -4.42 -18.43
CA PRO A 316 25.61 -5.80 -18.55
C PRO A 316 24.44 -6.12 -17.60
N GLY A 317 23.56 -7.02 -18.02
CA GLY A 317 22.36 -7.41 -17.28
C GLY A 317 21.10 -7.44 -18.14
N THR A 318 19.97 -7.82 -17.53
CA THR A 318 18.66 -7.85 -18.20
C THR A 318 17.91 -6.53 -17.98
N TYR A 319 17.27 -6.04 -19.04
CA TYR A 319 16.50 -4.81 -19.07
C TYR A 319 15.09 -5.09 -19.57
N LYS A 320 14.10 -4.42 -18.96
CA LYS A 320 12.83 -4.17 -19.60
C LYS A 320 13.08 -3.18 -20.73
N ALA A 321 12.68 -3.54 -21.95
CA ALA A 321 12.62 -2.62 -23.07
C ALA A 321 11.19 -2.06 -23.19
N THR A 322 11.05 -0.78 -23.50
CA THR A 322 9.77 -0.12 -23.75
C THR A 322 9.87 0.67 -25.05
N LEU A 323 9.02 0.35 -26.03
CA LEU A 323 8.83 1.15 -27.24
C LEU A 323 7.81 2.25 -26.94
N TYR A 324 8.19 3.49 -27.20
CA TYR A 324 7.33 4.65 -27.08
C TYR A 324 6.99 5.21 -28.45
N LYS A 325 5.71 5.52 -28.68
CA LYS A 325 5.25 6.40 -29.75
C LYS A 325 5.17 7.79 -29.17
N LYS A 326 6.15 8.64 -29.49
CA LYS A 326 6.44 9.91 -28.80
C LYS A 326 6.64 9.67 -27.30
N GLU A 327 5.64 9.92 -26.44
CA GLU A 327 5.70 9.68 -24.99
C GLU A 327 4.72 8.60 -24.50
N LEU A 328 3.96 7.94 -25.39
CA LEU A 328 3.06 6.83 -25.06
C LEU A 328 3.77 5.48 -25.14
N GLU A 329 3.69 4.67 -24.09
CA GLU A 329 4.11 3.26 -24.09
C GLU A 329 3.22 2.46 -25.06
N VAL A 330 3.80 1.85 -26.09
CA VAL A 330 3.06 1.08 -27.11
C VAL A 330 3.52 -0.37 -27.28
N ALA A 331 4.71 -0.73 -26.80
CA ALA A 331 5.14 -2.11 -26.65
C ALA A 331 6.17 -2.27 -25.53
N THR A 332 6.30 -3.49 -25.00
CA THR A 332 7.36 -3.84 -24.04
C THR A 332 8.01 -5.17 -24.42
N GLY A 333 9.30 -5.29 -24.16
CA GLY A 333 10.06 -6.53 -24.31
C GLY A 333 11.09 -6.70 -23.20
N SER A 334 11.96 -7.71 -23.33
CA SER A 334 13.07 -7.96 -22.42
C SER A 334 14.32 -8.27 -23.23
N VAL A 335 15.48 -7.72 -22.82
CA VAL A 335 16.77 -7.96 -23.47
C VAL A 335 17.87 -8.11 -22.42
N THR A 336 18.78 -9.06 -22.63
CA THR A 336 19.98 -9.25 -21.81
C THR A 336 21.20 -8.78 -22.57
N VAL A 337 22.02 -7.94 -21.93
CA VAL A 337 23.25 -7.36 -22.49
C VAL A 337 24.47 -7.95 -21.79
N SER A 338 25.50 -8.26 -22.57
CA SER A 338 26.82 -8.73 -22.11
C SER A 338 27.89 -7.70 -22.45
N ALA A 339 28.97 -7.64 -21.67
CA ALA A 339 30.13 -6.78 -21.98
C ALA A 339 30.73 -7.17 -23.35
N GLY A 340 31.08 -6.17 -24.17
CA GLY A 340 31.52 -6.35 -25.56
C GLY A 340 30.44 -6.85 -26.54
N GLY A 341 29.30 -7.35 -26.05
CA GLY A 341 28.24 -7.93 -26.87
C GLY A 341 27.25 -6.90 -27.42
N THR A 342 26.68 -7.19 -28.59
CA THR A 342 25.51 -6.48 -29.12
C THR A 342 24.31 -7.42 -29.15
N ALA A 343 23.34 -7.17 -28.27
CA ALA A 343 22.07 -7.88 -28.27
C ALA A 343 21.12 -7.35 -29.36
N THR A 344 20.25 -8.20 -29.89
CA THR A 344 19.22 -7.81 -30.87
C THR A 344 17.83 -7.98 -30.26
N LEU A 345 16.98 -6.95 -30.33
CA LEU A 345 15.58 -7.00 -29.91
C LEU A 345 14.71 -6.18 -30.87
N ASN A 346 13.74 -6.82 -31.51
CA ASN A 346 12.75 -6.13 -32.36
C ASN A 346 11.45 -5.89 -31.56
N LEU A 347 10.76 -4.76 -31.81
CA LEU A 347 9.57 -4.34 -31.04
C LEU A 347 8.43 -3.88 -31.96
N ALA A 348 7.31 -4.60 -31.96
CA ALA A 348 6.10 -4.21 -32.68
C ALA A 348 5.11 -3.50 -31.76
N SER A 349 4.52 -2.38 -32.22
CA SER A 349 3.44 -1.69 -31.51
C SER A 349 2.24 -2.62 -31.28
N THR A 350 1.74 -2.63 -30.05
CA THR A 350 0.58 -3.43 -29.62
C THR A 350 -0.71 -2.61 -29.60
N GLU A 351 -0.68 -1.35 -30.07
CA GLU A 351 -1.86 -0.49 -30.12
C GLU A 351 -2.95 -1.08 -31.02
N SER A 352 -4.08 -1.46 -30.41
CA SER A 352 -5.24 -1.91 -31.18
C SER A 352 -5.81 -0.75 -32.01
N ILE A 353 -5.63 -0.80 -33.34
CA ILE A 353 -6.37 0.05 -34.27
C ILE A 353 -7.87 -0.24 -34.08
N LYS A 354 -8.70 0.81 -33.96
CA LYS A 354 -10.15 0.71 -33.81
C LYS A 354 -10.83 1.77 -34.66
N THR A 355 -11.92 1.39 -35.32
CA THR A 355 -12.80 2.30 -36.04
C THR A 355 -13.25 3.42 -35.11
N THR A 356 -12.87 4.65 -35.43
CA THR A 356 -13.00 5.82 -34.54
C THR A 356 -14.00 6.78 -35.16
N ILE A 357 -15.01 7.20 -34.38
CA ILE A 357 -16.04 8.13 -34.86
C ILE A 357 -15.52 9.57 -34.86
N TRP A 358 -14.82 9.94 -33.78
CA TRP A 358 -14.07 11.20 -33.66
C TRP A 358 -12.95 11.00 -32.62
N GLN A 359 -11.94 11.87 -32.68
CA GLN A 359 -10.85 11.95 -31.72
C GLN A 359 -10.55 13.43 -31.47
N ILE A 360 -10.12 13.78 -30.26
CA ILE A 360 -9.60 15.11 -29.93
C ILE A 360 -8.14 14.93 -29.49
N GLY A 361 -7.22 15.68 -30.10
CA GLY A 361 -5.78 15.46 -29.95
C GLY A 361 -5.29 14.13 -30.56
N SER A 362 -4.08 13.71 -30.16
CA SER A 362 -3.42 12.48 -30.62
C SER A 362 -3.09 11.55 -29.44
N PRO A 363 -3.21 10.22 -29.58
CA PRO A 363 -2.81 9.28 -28.53
C PRO A 363 -1.29 9.08 -28.56
N ASP A 364 -0.54 10.10 -28.11
CA ASP A 364 0.93 10.16 -28.22
C ASP A 364 1.66 10.39 -26.88
N GLY A 365 0.92 10.36 -25.77
CA GLY A 365 1.46 10.51 -24.41
C GLY A 365 1.74 11.95 -24.01
N THR A 366 1.30 12.94 -24.80
CA THR A 366 1.50 14.37 -24.55
C THR A 366 0.18 15.15 -24.63
N PRO A 367 0.11 16.36 -24.05
CA PRO A 367 -0.98 17.30 -24.27
C PRO A 367 -0.86 18.09 -25.61
N SER A 368 0.07 17.72 -26.49
CA SER A 368 0.46 18.51 -27.66
C SER A 368 -0.72 18.85 -28.57
N GLY A 369 -0.90 20.15 -28.85
CA GLY A 369 -1.99 20.67 -29.68
C GLY A 369 -3.28 21.01 -28.92
N PHE A 370 -3.36 20.74 -27.61
CA PHE A 370 -4.41 21.29 -26.75
C PHE A 370 -4.12 22.73 -26.31
N LEU A 371 -5.15 23.44 -25.87
CA LEU A 371 -5.05 24.79 -25.30
C LEU A 371 -4.06 24.82 -24.13
N ASN A 372 -3.12 25.78 -24.17
CA ASN A 372 -2.05 26.03 -23.19
C ASN A 372 -0.92 24.97 -23.11
N ALA A 373 -0.99 23.89 -23.90
CA ALA A 373 0.07 22.87 -23.93
C ALA A 373 1.41 23.39 -24.47
N ASP A 374 1.36 24.45 -25.27
CA ASP A 374 2.50 25.23 -25.79
C ASP A 374 3.23 26.04 -24.72
N LYS A 375 2.54 26.41 -23.63
CA LYS A 375 3.03 27.33 -22.59
C LYS A 375 3.43 26.65 -21.29
N ILE A 376 2.81 25.51 -20.98
CA ILE A 376 2.85 24.88 -19.66
C ILE A 376 4.26 24.50 -19.18
N GLU A 377 5.21 24.29 -20.10
CA GLU A 377 6.62 24.04 -19.76
C GLU A 377 7.32 25.28 -19.14
N THR A 378 6.85 26.49 -19.48
CA THR A 378 7.57 27.75 -19.26
C THR A 378 6.86 28.77 -18.38
N MET A 379 5.60 28.54 -18.00
CA MET A 379 4.82 29.43 -17.12
C MET A 379 3.69 28.71 -16.39
N HIS A 380 3.24 29.29 -15.28
CA HIS A 380 2.21 28.73 -14.40
C HIS A 380 0.80 28.74 -15.05
N PRO A 381 -0.12 27.82 -14.71
CA PRO A 381 -1.51 27.89 -15.15
C PRO A 381 -2.25 29.20 -14.86
N THR A 382 -1.84 29.96 -13.83
CA THR A 382 -2.44 31.27 -13.50
C THR A 382 -1.78 32.46 -14.22
N ASP A 383 -0.83 32.22 -15.12
CA ASP A 383 -0.16 33.29 -15.85
C ASP A 383 -1.12 34.01 -16.81
N THR A 384 -1.07 35.34 -16.86
CA THR A 384 -1.94 36.18 -17.70
C THR A 384 -1.75 35.94 -19.19
N ARG A 385 -0.65 35.30 -19.60
CA ARG A 385 -0.37 34.87 -20.98
C ARG A 385 -1.05 33.54 -21.36
N MET A 386 -1.65 32.82 -20.41
CA MET A 386 -2.46 31.61 -20.68
C MET A 386 -3.78 31.98 -21.36
N GLY A 387 -4.25 31.12 -22.27
CA GLY A 387 -5.63 31.17 -22.76
C GLY A 387 -6.62 30.74 -21.67
N LYS A 388 -7.86 31.25 -21.72
CA LYS A 388 -8.90 30.99 -20.71
C LYS A 388 -9.17 29.49 -20.58
N TRP A 389 -8.88 28.93 -19.41
CA TRP A 389 -8.92 27.48 -19.15
C TRP A 389 -10.29 26.81 -19.31
N GLY A 390 -11.38 27.57 -19.17
CA GLY A 390 -12.77 27.10 -19.31
C GLY A 390 -13.69 27.67 -18.24
N PRO A 391 -14.84 27.02 -17.96
CA PRO A 391 -15.35 25.81 -18.62
C PRO A 391 -15.47 25.94 -20.16
N VAL A 392 -15.23 24.85 -20.89
CA VAL A 392 -15.18 24.83 -22.36
C VAL A 392 -16.33 24.00 -22.94
N THR A 393 -16.93 24.47 -24.04
CA THR A 393 -17.77 23.64 -24.92
C THR A 393 -17.03 23.37 -26.22
N TYR A 394 -16.66 22.11 -26.46
CA TYR A 394 -16.04 21.64 -27.69
C TYR A 394 -17.08 21.03 -28.63
N THR A 395 -17.15 21.47 -29.88
CA THR A 395 -18.07 20.90 -30.89
C THR A 395 -17.28 20.05 -31.89
N ILE A 396 -17.53 18.75 -31.92
CA ILE A 396 -16.93 17.82 -32.90
C ILE A 396 -17.30 18.28 -34.32
N GLY A 397 -16.29 18.48 -35.17
CA GLY A 397 -16.46 18.98 -36.54
C GLY A 397 -16.50 20.51 -36.67
N SER A 398 -16.27 21.28 -35.61
CA SER A 398 -16.19 22.76 -35.69
C SER A 398 -15.14 23.38 -34.77
N SER A 399 -14.91 22.83 -33.58
CA SER A 399 -13.85 23.27 -32.67
C SER A 399 -12.49 22.72 -33.11
N SER A 400 -11.45 23.58 -33.05
CA SER A 400 -10.05 23.16 -33.15
C SER A 400 -9.60 22.45 -31.87
N ALA A 401 -8.71 21.45 -31.97
CA ALA A 401 -8.08 20.80 -30.81
C ALA A 401 -7.43 21.82 -29.86
N SER A 402 -6.88 22.91 -30.38
CA SER A 402 -6.29 24.02 -29.60
C SER A 402 -7.28 24.85 -28.79
N SER A 403 -8.58 24.54 -28.86
CA SER A 403 -9.62 25.08 -27.95
C SER A 403 -9.99 24.12 -26.80
N PHE A 404 -9.59 22.84 -26.88
CA PHE A 404 -9.81 21.89 -25.79
C PHE A 404 -8.72 22.06 -24.72
N PRO A 405 -9.06 22.17 -23.42
CA PRO A 405 -8.07 22.45 -22.37
C PRO A 405 -7.13 21.26 -22.13
N MET A 406 -5.82 21.51 -22.08
CA MET A 406 -4.82 20.45 -21.85
C MET A 406 -4.93 19.74 -20.49
N ALA A 407 -5.66 20.34 -19.55
CA ALA A 407 -5.83 19.87 -18.18
C ALA A 407 -7.25 20.17 -17.67
N GLN A 408 -7.71 19.36 -16.73
CA GLN A 408 -8.97 19.58 -16.00
C GLN A 408 -8.67 19.74 -14.51
N PHE A 409 -9.08 20.88 -13.97
CA PHE A 409 -8.97 21.23 -12.55
C PHE A 409 -10.38 21.35 -11.99
N VAL A 410 -10.68 20.57 -10.95
CA VAL A 410 -12.03 20.43 -10.37
C VAL A 410 -12.66 21.78 -9.98
N ALA A 411 -11.84 22.74 -9.55
CA ALA A 411 -12.26 24.06 -9.08
C ALA A 411 -11.94 25.21 -10.05
N VAL A 412 -11.58 24.96 -11.32
CA VAL A 412 -11.25 26.03 -12.29
C VAL A 412 -12.02 25.92 -13.61
N ASN A 413 -12.05 24.74 -14.25
CA ASN A 413 -12.60 24.58 -15.60
C ASN A 413 -13.45 23.32 -15.79
N ASN A 414 -13.89 22.72 -14.69
CA ASN A 414 -14.82 21.60 -14.68
C ASN A 414 -16.28 22.09 -14.78
N PRO A 415 -17.15 21.53 -15.64
CA PRO A 415 -16.88 20.47 -16.61
C PRO A 415 -16.51 20.99 -18.01
N THR A 416 -15.65 20.27 -18.73
CA THR A 416 -15.56 20.42 -20.19
C THR A 416 -16.69 19.65 -20.87
N THR A 417 -17.49 20.35 -21.67
CA THR A 417 -18.63 19.79 -22.41
C THR A 417 -18.22 19.45 -23.84
N ILE A 418 -18.53 18.23 -24.31
CA ILE A 418 -18.34 17.84 -25.72
C ILE A 418 -19.71 17.73 -26.39
N LYS A 419 -19.93 18.48 -27.47
CA LYS A 419 -21.11 18.44 -28.34
C LYS A 419 -20.78 17.70 -29.63
N TRP A 420 -21.67 16.80 -30.05
CA TRP A 420 -21.52 16.00 -31.26
C TRP A 420 -22.88 15.53 -31.77
N THR A 421 -23.07 15.55 -33.09
CA THR A 421 -24.26 15.00 -33.78
C THR A 421 -23.96 13.62 -34.32
N ALA A 422 -24.57 12.58 -33.75
CA ALA A 422 -24.47 11.21 -34.26
C ALA A 422 -25.42 10.98 -35.45
N ASN A 423 -24.95 10.27 -36.48
CA ASN A 423 -25.80 9.72 -37.54
C ASN A 423 -26.38 8.34 -37.13
N SER A 424 -27.26 7.78 -37.96
CA SER A 424 -27.96 6.51 -37.66
C SER A 424 -27.05 5.31 -37.49
N SER A 425 -25.94 5.19 -38.24
CA SER A 425 -24.97 4.09 -38.06
C SER A 425 -24.01 4.30 -36.88
N GLN A 426 -23.93 5.52 -36.35
CA GLN A 426 -23.17 5.84 -35.15
C GLN A 426 -23.95 5.55 -33.85
N ILE A 427 -25.27 5.33 -33.91
CA ILE A 427 -26.11 4.90 -32.78
C ILE A 427 -25.82 3.43 -32.40
N GLY A 428 -25.87 3.13 -31.10
CA GLY A 428 -25.65 1.80 -30.51
C GLY A 428 -24.64 1.85 -29.36
N ALA A 429 -24.18 0.70 -28.88
CA ALA A 429 -23.13 0.65 -27.86
C ALA A 429 -21.79 1.19 -28.40
N ARG A 430 -21.18 2.15 -27.71
CA ARG A 430 -19.89 2.76 -28.09
C ARG A 430 -18.97 2.86 -26.86
N THR A 431 -17.66 2.93 -27.08
CA THR A 431 -16.69 3.13 -25.99
C THR A 431 -16.10 4.54 -26.05
N LEU A 432 -16.36 5.37 -25.04
CA LEU A 432 -15.59 6.60 -24.86
C LEU A 432 -14.25 6.25 -24.19
N ARG A 433 -13.17 6.86 -24.67
CA ARG A 433 -11.82 6.68 -24.16
C ARG A 433 -11.19 8.03 -23.87
N ILE A 434 -10.82 8.26 -22.61
CA ILE A 434 -10.06 9.43 -22.18
C ILE A 434 -8.66 8.94 -21.81
N ARG A 435 -7.63 9.52 -22.43
CA ARG A 435 -6.22 9.28 -22.07
C ARG A 435 -5.70 10.49 -21.30
N THR A 436 -4.98 10.26 -20.22
CA THR A 436 -4.29 11.31 -19.45
C THR A 436 -2.82 10.96 -19.28
N THR A 437 -1.98 11.98 -19.18
CA THR A 437 -0.51 11.85 -19.11
C THR A 437 0.03 11.87 -17.68
N SER A 438 -0.72 12.49 -16.77
CA SER A 438 -0.49 12.56 -15.34
C SER A 438 -1.79 12.86 -14.60
N SER A 439 -1.74 12.83 -13.26
CA SER A 439 -2.86 13.09 -12.36
C SER A 439 -2.34 13.70 -11.05
N PHE A 440 -2.96 14.77 -10.56
CA PHE A 440 -2.66 15.38 -9.26
C PHE A 440 -3.84 15.21 -8.29
N ALA A 441 -3.58 15.13 -6.98
CA ALA A 441 -4.58 15.00 -5.91
C ALA A 441 -5.67 13.92 -6.13
N GLY A 442 -5.37 12.84 -6.86
CA GLY A 442 -6.34 11.79 -7.20
C GLY A 442 -7.40 12.21 -8.23
N GLY A 443 -7.15 13.25 -9.03
CA GLY A 443 -8.02 13.66 -10.14
C GLY A 443 -8.10 12.60 -11.24
N ARG A 444 -9.33 12.24 -11.62
CA ARG A 444 -9.69 11.31 -12.70
C ARG A 444 -11.03 11.72 -13.32
N PRO A 445 -11.31 11.43 -14.59
CA PRO A 445 -12.57 11.82 -15.23
C PRO A 445 -13.75 11.01 -14.69
N SER A 446 -14.89 11.68 -14.50
CA SER A 446 -16.21 11.05 -14.47
C SER A 446 -16.99 11.58 -15.67
N ILE A 447 -17.77 10.73 -16.32
CA ILE A 447 -18.32 10.98 -17.66
C ILE A 447 -19.84 11.01 -17.57
N GLN A 448 -20.45 12.09 -18.09
CA GLN A 448 -21.88 12.13 -18.38
C GLN A 448 -22.08 12.16 -19.90
N VAL A 449 -23.01 11.33 -20.40
CA VAL A 449 -23.45 11.29 -21.80
C VAL A 449 -24.97 11.33 -21.82
N ASN A 450 -25.53 12.48 -22.19
CA ASN A 450 -26.96 12.78 -22.07
C ASN A 450 -27.44 12.55 -20.61
N SER A 451 -28.46 11.71 -20.41
CA SER A 451 -28.99 11.33 -19.09
C SER A 451 -28.21 10.19 -18.40
N TRP A 452 -27.20 9.60 -19.06
CA TRP A 452 -26.40 8.51 -18.49
C TRP A 452 -25.10 9.05 -17.87
N SER A 453 -24.67 8.45 -16.76
CA SER A 453 -23.39 8.74 -16.12
C SER A 453 -22.58 7.46 -15.93
N SER A 454 -21.25 7.56 -16.07
CA SER A 454 -20.34 6.47 -15.77
C SER A 454 -20.24 6.22 -14.27
N SER A 455 -19.74 5.04 -13.88
CA SER A 455 -19.10 4.90 -12.58
C SER A 455 -17.94 5.90 -12.45
N SER A 456 -17.63 6.31 -11.22
CA SER A 456 -16.38 7.02 -10.94
C SER A 456 -15.22 6.01 -10.97
N PRO A 457 -14.17 6.22 -11.78
CA PRO A 457 -13.00 5.34 -11.74
C PRO A 457 -12.29 5.40 -10.38
N ALA A 458 -11.59 4.31 -10.04
CA ALA A 458 -10.65 4.28 -8.93
C ALA A 458 -9.64 5.45 -8.99
N ALA A 459 -9.12 5.83 -7.82
CA ALA A 459 -8.10 6.87 -7.74
C ALA A 459 -6.80 6.40 -8.43
N PRO A 460 -6.17 7.24 -9.28
CA PRO A 460 -4.92 6.89 -9.94
C PRO A 460 -3.77 6.77 -8.95
N THR A 461 -2.73 6.01 -9.32
CA THR A 461 -1.49 5.86 -8.55
C THR A 461 -0.93 7.22 -8.16
N LYS A 462 -0.85 7.50 -6.85
CA LYS A 462 -0.35 8.78 -6.33
C LYS A 462 1.13 8.95 -6.68
N ILE A 463 1.43 9.94 -7.50
CA ILE A 463 2.76 10.58 -7.55
C ILE A 463 2.71 11.73 -6.54
N ASP A 464 3.60 11.73 -5.54
CA ASP A 464 3.54 12.69 -4.42
C ASP A 464 4.25 14.02 -4.75
N SER A 465 3.82 14.64 -5.85
CA SER A 465 4.46 15.82 -6.43
C SER A 465 3.46 16.74 -7.13
N ARG A 466 3.68 18.05 -7.05
CA ARG A 466 3.09 19.02 -8.00
C ARG A 466 3.75 18.84 -9.37
N GLY A 467 2.96 18.87 -10.44
CA GLY A 467 3.41 18.61 -11.82
C GLY A 467 3.02 19.71 -12.81
N VAL A 468 1.73 19.81 -13.14
CA VAL A 468 1.21 20.75 -14.15
C VAL A 468 1.48 22.23 -13.83
N THR A 469 1.60 22.60 -12.54
CA THR A 469 2.00 23.96 -12.12
C THR A 469 3.51 24.22 -12.25
N ARG A 470 4.31 23.16 -12.40
CA ARG A 470 5.78 23.16 -12.39
C ARG A 470 6.38 22.55 -13.67
N GLY A 471 5.92 23.01 -14.84
CA GLY A 471 6.63 22.77 -16.10
C GLY A 471 6.44 21.39 -16.74
N THR A 472 5.56 20.52 -16.22
CA THR A 472 5.48 19.13 -16.70
C THR A 472 4.06 18.54 -16.75
N TRP A 473 3.81 17.75 -17.80
CA TRP A 473 2.66 16.86 -17.92
C TRP A 473 3.03 15.39 -17.70
N ARG A 474 4.31 15.03 -17.60
CA ARG A 474 4.77 13.64 -17.62
C ARG A 474 4.55 13.00 -16.25
N GLY A 475 3.78 11.91 -16.24
CA GLY A 475 3.57 11.03 -15.11
C GLY A 475 3.23 9.63 -15.61
N TYR A 476 2.31 8.94 -14.92
CA TYR A 476 1.75 7.68 -15.44
C TYR A 476 0.70 7.97 -16.50
N ASN A 477 0.96 7.57 -17.75
CA ASN A 477 -0.05 7.51 -18.80
C ASN A 477 -1.19 6.56 -18.38
N GLN A 478 -2.43 7.03 -18.47
CA GLN A 478 -3.62 6.30 -18.05
C GLN A 478 -4.67 6.28 -19.17
N LEU A 479 -5.45 5.20 -19.24
CA LEU A 479 -6.56 5.04 -20.19
C LEU A 479 -7.84 4.71 -19.43
N TYR A 480 -8.73 5.70 -19.36
CA TYR A 480 -10.10 5.53 -18.87
C TYR A 480 -10.99 5.14 -20.05
N GLY A 481 -11.60 3.96 -20.00
CA GLY A 481 -12.52 3.46 -21.02
C GLY A 481 -13.87 3.09 -20.42
N THR A 482 -14.98 3.55 -21.00
CA THR A 482 -16.33 3.19 -20.55
C THR A 482 -17.25 2.91 -21.73
N ILE A 483 -18.15 1.93 -21.58
CA ILE A 483 -19.14 1.58 -22.61
C ILE A 483 -20.42 2.35 -22.35
N CYS A 484 -20.79 3.20 -23.30
CA CYS A 484 -22.02 3.98 -23.30
C CYS A 484 -23.06 3.26 -24.15
N TYR A 485 -24.19 2.87 -23.53
CA TYR A 485 -25.32 2.19 -24.21
C TYR A 485 -26.45 3.17 -24.62
N SER A 486 -26.37 4.43 -24.17
CA SER A 486 -27.46 5.42 -24.16
C SER A 486 -27.44 6.42 -25.34
N PHE A 487 -27.25 5.93 -26.57
CA PHE A 487 -27.48 6.72 -27.79
C PHE A 487 -28.98 6.76 -28.18
N TRP A 488 -29.84 6.93 -27.19
CA TRP A 488 -31.29 6.87 -27.34
C TRP A 488 -31.95 8.20 -26.97
N HIS A 489 -31.97 9.12 -27.93
CA HIS A 489 -33.12 9.93 -28.32
C HIS A 489 -32.79 10.66 -29.64
N SER A 490 -33.68 10.61 -30.63
CA SER A 490 -33.52 11.26 -31.94
C SER A 490 -33.77 12.78 -31.84
N GLY A 491 -32.82 13.47 -31.21
CA GLY A 491 -32.90 14.88 -30.78
C GLY A 491 -32.87 15.96 -31.87
N CYS A 492 -33.33 15.70 -33.10
CA CYS A 492 -33.57 16.75 -34.10
C CYS A 492 -35.08 16.88 -34.36
N ARG A 493 -35.77 17.59 -33.46
CA ARG A 493 -37.20 17.87 -33.57
C ARG A 493 -37.43 19.00 -34.58
N LEU A 494 -37.20 18.71 -35.87
CA LEU A 494 -37.64 19.55 -36.98
C LEU A 494 -39.11 19.92 -36.77
N LYS A 495 -39.42 21.22 -36.82
CA LYS A 495 -40.77 21.75 -36.64
C LYS A 495 -41.73 21.04 -37.60
N HIS A 496 -42.59 20.17 -37.07
CA HIS A 496 -43.61 19.52 -37.89
C HIS A 496 -44.67 20.55 -38.29
N ASN A 497 -44.66 20.95 -39.55
CA ASN A 497 -45.77 21.69 -40.14
C ASN A 497 -47.05 20.86 -40.06
N HIS A 498 -48.17 21.53 -39.76
CA HIS A 498 -49.51 20.95 -39.84
C HIS A 498 -49.87 20.63 -41.31
N HIS A 499 -49.64 19.39 -41.80
CA HIS A 499 -50.28 18.94 -43.05
C HIS A 499 -50.40 17.43 -43.35
N LEU A 500 -50.13 16.50 -42.40
CA LEU A 500 -50.19 15.05 -42.68
C LEU A 500 -50.92 14.23 -41.60
N ARG A 501 -52.09 14.71 -41.12
CA ARG A 501 -52.91 13.96 -40.14
C ARG A 501 -54.20 13.33 -40.67
N ASP A 502 -54.59 13.66 -41.90
CA ASP A 502 -55.92 13.31 -42.46
C ASP A 502 -55.91 12.12 -43.44
N GLN A 503 -54.72 11.60 -43.81
CA GLN A 503 -54.54 10.49 -44.75
C GLN A 503 -54.56 9.09 -44.11
N TRP A 504 -54.90 8.96 -42.81
CA TRP A 504 -54.88 7.67 -42.07
C TRP A 504 -56.22 7.28 -41.42
N LYS A 505 -57.34 7.82 -41.92
CA LYS A 505 -58.71 7.58 -41.41
C LYS A 505 -59.64 6.79 -42.35
N GLN A 506 -59.14 6.30 -43.48
CA GLN A 506 -59.88 5.36 -44.35
C GLN A 506 -59.16 3.99 -44.39
N TRP A 507 -59.85 2.96 -44.89
CA TRP A 507 -59.38 1.57 -44.99
C TRP A 507 -59.26 0.75 -43.68
N ARG A 508 -60.31 0.80 -42.85
CA ARG A 508 -60.74 -0.37 -42.02
C ARG A 508 -62.28 -0.51 -41.95
N ARG A 509 -62.88 -1.16 -42.97
CA ARG A 509 -64.16 -1.89 -42.87
C ARG A 509 -64.08 -3.17 -43.73
N VAL A 510 -64.90 -4.17 -43.40
CA VAL A 510 -64.74 -5.61 -43.72
C VAL A 510 -66.07 -6.15 -44.29
N PRO A 511 -66.07 -7.07 -45.28
CA PRO A 511 -66.59 -8.44 -45.03
C PRO A 511 -65.89 -9.58 -45.81
N VAL A 512 -66.38 -10.82 -45.65
CA VAL A 512 -65.72 -12.12 -45.93
C VAL A 512 -66.59 -13.05 -46.80
N SER A 513 -66.02 -13.82 -47.76
CA SER A 513 -66.69 -15.04 -48.31
C SER A 513 -65.81 -16.09 -49.04
N LYS A 514 -65.64 -17.26 -48.40
CA LYS A 514 -65.75 -18.69 -48.87
C LYS A 514 -65.41 -19.15 -50.33
N ARG A 515 -64.80 -20.37 -50.39
CA ARG A 515 -64.72 -21.41 -51.49
C ARG A 515 -63.75 -21.16 -52.69
N CYS A 516 -63.28 -22.15 -53.48
CA CYS A 516 -62.90 -23.59 -53.29
C CYS A 516 -62.27 -24.18 -54.62
N VAL A 517 -61.68 -25.40 -54.59
CA VAL A 517 -61.40 -26.36 -55.72
C VAL A 517 -60.15 -26.20 -56.66
N ARG A 518 -59.09 -26.98 -56.37
CA ARG A 518 -58.47 -28.12 -57.13
C ARG A 518 -57.81 -27.99 -58.56
N LEU A 519 -56.73 -28.79 -58.76
CA LEU A 519 -56.06 -29.26 -60.02
C LEU A 519 -55.21 -28.21 -60.81
N GLY A 520 -54.12 -28.56 -61.55
CA GLY A 520 -53.29 -29.77 -61.55
C GLY A 520 -52.39 -30.01 -62.81
N GLY A 521 -51.09 -30.33 -62.64
CA GLY A 521 -50.31 -31.25 -63.50
C GLY A 521 -49.40 -30.74 -64.67
N THR A 522 -48.13 -31.19 -64.66
CA THR A 522 -47.29 -31.72 -65.81
C THR A 522 -46.95 -30.88 -67.08
N VAL A 523 -45.83 -31.07 -67.82
CA VAL A 523 -44.44 -31.57 -67.59
C VAL A 523 -43.54 -31.36 -68.85
N LEU A 524 -42.19 -31.44 -68.74
CA LEU A 524 -41.14 -31.50 -69.81
C LEU A 524 -40.94 -30.22 -70.69
N ASP A 525 -39.80 -29.97 -71.38
CA ASP A 525 -38.60 -30.79 -71.67
C ASP A 525 -37.27 -29.97 -71.81
N HIS A 526 -36.16 -30.70 -71.96
CA HIS A 526 -34.77 -30.39 -72.42
C HIS A 526 -33.80 -29.79 -71.39
N MET A 527 -32.82 -30.53 -70.85
CA MET A 527 -31.62 -31.19 -71.44
C MET A 527 -30.44 -30.21 -71.66
N GLY A 528 -29.22 -30.45 -71.18
CA GLY A 528 -28.64 -31.51 -70.32
C GLY A 528 -27.18 -31.12 -69.96
N LEU A 529 -26.27 -31.93 -69.42
CA LEU A 529 -26.25 -33.13 -68.58
C LEU A 529 -24.77 -33.61 -68.61
N LEU A 530 -24.06 -33.61 -67.48
CA LEU A 530 -22.74 -34.23 -67.23
C LEU A 530 -22.49 -34.15 -65.70
N LEU A 531 -23.05 -35.08 -64.90
CA LEU A 531 -22.45 -36.35 -64.43
C LEU A 531 -21.29 -36.12 -63.43
N TYR A 532 -21.54 -36.34 -62.12
CA TYR A 532 -21.26 -37.59 -61.35
C TYR A 532 -19.75 -37.82 -61.12
N SER A 533 -19.23 -38.09 -59.91
CA SER A 533 -19.62 -39.06 -58.85
C SER A 533 -18.69 -38.83 -57.61
N SER A 534 -18.87 -39.35 -56.39
CA SER A 534 -20.04 -39.75 -55.58
C SER A 534 -19.57 -40.10 -54.14
N GLN A 535 -20.54 -40.30 -53.22
CA GLN A 535 -20.48 -41.08 -51.97
C GLN A 535 -19.11 -41.46 -51.34
N ASN A 536 -18.66 -40.72 -50.31
CA ASN A 536 -18.11 -41.33 -49.08
C ASN A 536 -17.91 -40.30 -47.94
N SER A 537 -18.70 -40.40 -46.84
CA SER A 537 -18.42 -39.75 -45.54
C SER A 537 -19.43 -40.13 -44.44
N ILE A 538 -20.71 -40.33 -44.78
CA ILE A 538 -21.82 -40.48 -43.80
C ILE A 538 -21.72 -41.76 -42.94
N ARG A 539 -20.82 -42.70 -43.25
CA ARG A 539 -20.54 -43.88 -42.40
C ARG A 539 -19.40 -43.71 -41.38
N LEU A 540 -18.66 -42.59 -41.38
CA LEU A 540 -17.55 -42.38 -40.43
C LEU A 540 -17.94 -41.58 -39.16
N LEU A 541 -19.19 -41.14 -39.04
CA LEU A 541 -19.66 -40.37 -37.87
C LEU A 541 -20.20 -41.24 -36.73
N VAL A 542 -20.56 -42.51 -37.00
CA VAL A 542 -21.26 -43.39 -36.05
C VAL A 542 -20.31 -44.34 -35.29
N LEU A 543 -19.13 -44.65 -35.85
CA LEU A 543 -18.15 -45.55 -35.22
C LEU A 543 -17.23 -44.87 -34.20
N THR A 544 -16.99 -43.56 -34.35
CA THR A 544 -16.05 -42.80 -33.50
C THR A 544 -16.61 -42.45 -32.12
N ILE A 545 -17.94 -42.48 -31.97
CA ILE A 545 -18.65 -42.14 -30.71
C ILE A 545 -18.54 -43.27 -29.67
N THR A 546 -18.33 -44.52 -30.08
CA THR A 546 -18.27 -45.68 -29.17
C THR A 546 -16.87 -45.93 -28.62
N ALA A 547 -15.81 -45.53 -29.33
CA ALA A 547 -14.41 -45.80 -28.94
C ALA A 547 -13.89 -44.88 -27.83
N LEU A 548 -14.35 -43.63 -27.75
CA LEU A 548 -13.85 -42.63 -26.79
C LEU A 548 -14.45 -42.75 -25.37
N ARG A 549 -14.99 -43.92 -25.00
CA ARG A 549 -15.55 -44.20 -23.67
C ARG A 549 -14.64 -45.04 -22.76
N ALA A 550 -13.44 -45.41 -23.23
CA ALA A 550 -12.55 -46.34 -22.54
C ALA A 550 -11.07 -45.88 -22.52
N LEU A 551 -10.79 -44.66 -22.02
CA LEU A 551 -9.46 -44.24 -21.53
C LEU A 551 -9.58 -42.94 -20.72
N ALA A 552 -10.04 -43.05 -19.47
CA ALA A 552 -10.22 -41.90 -18.56
C ALA A 552 -9.85 -42.26 -17.12
N TYR A 553 -8.54 -42.27 -16.82
CA TYR A 553 -8.01 -42.32 -15.45
C TYR A 553 -6.76 -41.44 -15.35
N SER A 554 -6.65 -40.72 -14.24
CA SER A 554 -5.60 -39.72 -13.92
C SER A 554 -5.58 -38.43 -14.78
N PRO A 555 -5.03 -37.31 -14.27
CA PRO A 555 -5.58 -35.99 -14.60
C PRO A 555 -4.63 -34.99 -15.27
N ALA A 556 -5.22 -33.86 -15.67
CA ALA A 556 -4.61 -32.56 -15.97
C ALA A 556 -3.76 -32.42 -17.26
N ILE A 557 -4.44 -32.06 -18.35
CA ILE A 557 -3.98 -31.11 -19.38
C ILE A 557 -5.25 -30.44 -19.97
N THR A 558 -5.18 -29.16 -20.35
CA THR A 558 -6.27 -28.47 -21.06
C THR A 558 -5.70 -27.69 -22.23
N VAL A 559 -5.71 -28.31 -23.41
CA VAL A 559 -5.36 -27.65 -24.68
C VAL A 559 -6.59 -26.91 -25.18
N THR A 560 -6.46 -25.60 -25.41
CA THR A 560 -7.48 -24.82 -26.12
C THR A 560 -6.99 -24.59 -27.55
N CYS A 561 -7.57 -25.31 -28.51
CA CYS A 561 -7.27 -25.11 -29.93
C CYS A 561 -8.12 -23.96 -30.49
N LEU A 562 -7.47 -22.97 -31.11
CA LEU A 562 -8.11 -21.96 -31.94
C LEU A 562 -7.70 -22.22 -33.40
N THR A 563 -8.65 -22.66 -34.21
CA THR A 563 -8.42 -22.96 -35.63
C THR A 563 -8.30 -21.68 -36.46
N SER A 564 -7.08 -21.29 -36.79
CA SER A 564 -6.81 -20.35 -37.89
C SER A 564 -6.75 -21.11 -39.21
N ALA A 565 -7.60 -20.76 -40.17
CA ALA A 565 -7.41 -21.18 -41.55
C ALA A 565 -6.19 -20.44 -42.15
N ALA A 566 -5.29 -21.19 -42.78
CA ALA A 566 -4.16 -20.66 -43.55
C ALA A 566 -3.89 -21.62 -44.72
N ASP A 567 -3.67 -21.06 -45.91
CA ASP A 567 -3.23 -21.83 -47.07
C ASP A 567 -1.73 -22.18 -46.97
N PRO A 568 -1.26 -23.23 -47.66
CA PRO A 568 0.08 -23.79 -47.48
C PRO A 568 1.16 -23.00 -48.21
N TRP A 569 2.43 -23.21 -47.84
CA TRP A 569 3.59 -23.53 -48.71
C TRP A 569 4.87 -23.67 -47.85
N SER A 570 5.74 -24.63 -48.20
CA SER A 570 7.09 -24.89 -47.64
C SER A 570 7.25 -24.90 -46.10
N GLY A 571 7.38 -26.08 -45.49
CA GLY A 571 7.60 -26.25 -44.04
C GLY A 571 9.04 -26.56 -43.62
N SER A 572 9.28 -26.55 -42.30
CA SER A 572 10.22 -27.45 -41.61
C SER A 572 9.98 -27.37 -40.09
N ASP A 573 9.45 -28.44 -39.49
CA ASP A 573 9.05 -28.45 -38.07
C ASP A 573 10.20 -28.83 -37.14
N THR A 574 10.43 -27.99 -36.11
CA THR A 574 11.16 -28.38 -34.88
C THR A 574 10.46 -27.79 -33.65
N LEU A 575 9.42 -28.50 -33.18
CA LEU A 575 8.52 -28.05 -32.12
C LEU A 575 9.19 -28.10 -30.73
N THR A 576 9.92 -27.04 -30.35
CA THR A 576 10.53 -26.93 -29.02
C THR A 576 9.50 -26.45 -27.98
N VAL A 577 8.99 -27.38 -27.15
CA VAL A 577 8.02 -27.07 -26.09
C VAL A 577 8.72 -26.48 -24.87
N ILE A 578 8.68 -25.15 -24.72
CA ILE A 578 9.09 -24.48 -23.48
C ILE A 578 7.89 -24.40 -22.53
N LEU A 579 7.92 -25.17 -21.44
CA LEU A 579 6.90 -25.14 -20.39
C LEU A 579 6.99 -23.85 -19.56
N SER A 580 6.14 -22.87 -19.89
CA SER A 580 5.95 -21.66 -19.07
C SER A 580 4.96 -21.94 -17.93
N THR A 581 5.48 -22.16 -16.72
CA THR A 581 4.67 -22.34 -15.51
C THR A 581 4.43 -21.00 -14.81
N VAL A 582 3.23 -20.45 -14.96
CA VAL A 582 2.77 -19.28 -14.18
C VAL A 582 2.02 -19.78 -12.92
N PRO A 583 2.61 -19.73 -11.72
CA PRO A 583 1.97 -20.26 -10.52
C PRO A 583 0.77 -19.40 -10.13
N HIS A 584 -0.42 -20.00 -10.18
CA HIS A 584 -1.64 -19.40 -9.66
C HIS A 584 -1.72 -19.65 -8.13
N PRO A 585 -2.13 -18.66 -7.31
CA PRO A 585 -2.10 -18.80 -5.85
C PRO A 585 -3.13 -19.82 -5.35
N LEU A 586 -2.67 -20.71 -4.46
CA LEU A 586 -3.49 -21.58 -3.61
C LEU A 586 -3.73 -20.89 -2.25
N ALA A 587 -4.57 -21.49 -1.39
CA ALA A 587 -4.85 -20.95 -0.05
C ALA A 587 -3.57 -20.83 0.81
N MET A 588 -3.13 -19.59 1.06
CA MET A 588 -1.72 -19.30 1.40
C MET A 588 -1.26 -19.89 2.75
N PHE A 589 -2.13 -19.88 3.77
CA PHE A 589 -1.81 -20.31 5.14
C PHE A 589 -2.34 -21.72 5.49
N LYS A 590 -2.64 -22.54 4.47
CA LYS A 590 -3.16 -23.93 4.61
C LYS A 590 -2.15 -24.94 5.17
N LYS A 591 -0.85 -24.63 5.12
CA LYS A 591 0.25 -25.45 5.66
C LYS A 591 1.20 -24.59 6.51
N PRO A 592 2.00 -25.19 7.41
CA PRO A 592 3.04 -24.49 8.16
C PRO A 592 3.95 -23.64 7.27
N LEU A 593 4.39 -22.49 7.79
CA LEU A 593 5.33 -21.61 7.11
C LEU A 593 6.69 -22.32 6.97
N HIS A 594 7.31 -22.26 5.78
CA HIS A 594 8.64 -22.85 5.55
C HIS A 594 9.72 -22.13 6.38
N LYS A 595 9.53 -20.83 6.62
CA LYS A 595 10.48 -20.02 7.38
C LYS A 595 9.79 -18.84 8.05
N THR A 596 10.10 -18.60 9.32
CA THR A 596 9.80 -17.36 10.04
C THR A 596 11.11 -16.73 10.48
N PHE A 597 11.34 -15.48 10.11
CA PHE A 597 12.54 -14.73 10.50
C PHE A 597 12.37 -14.14 11.91
N THR A 598 13.42 -13.52 12.44
CA THR A 598 13.36 -12.83 13.74
C THR A 598 12.34 -11.68 13.69
N SER A 599 11.46 -11.62 14.70
CA SER A 599 10.55 -10.50 14.89
C SER A 599 11.30 -9.28 15.45
N SER A 600 10.90 -8.09 15.04
CA SER A 600 11.53 -6.82 15.44
C SER A 600 10.48 -5.75 15.72
N ALA A 601 10.67 -4.94 16.76
CA ALA A 601 9.79 -3.80 17.05
C ALA A 601 9.90 -2.73 15.95
N LEU A 602 8.76 -2.23 15.48
CA LEU A 602 8.72 -1.15 14.48
C LEU A 602 9.12 0.19 15.11
N ARG A 603 9.84 1.03 14.35
CA ARG A 603 10.23 2.37 14.83
C ARG A 603 9.01 3.29 14.83
N ASN A 604 9.03 4.34 15.64
CA ASN A 604 7.94 5.32 15.71
C ASN A 604 7.66 6.03 14.36
N SER A 605 8.64 6.09 13.44
CA SER A 605 8.45 6.48 12.03
C SER A 605 7.53 5.51 11.29
N ASP A 606 7.78 4.22 11.46
CA ASP A 606 7.21 3.13 10.68
C ASP A 606 5.80 2.81 11.19
N VAL A 607 5.56 2.96 12.49
CA VAL A 607 4.22 2.92 13.11
C VAL A 607 3.33 4.06 12.58
N LYS A 608 3.86 5.30 12.47
CA LYS A 608 3.14 6.42 11.85
C LYS A 608 2.82 6.14 10.37
N LEU A 609 3.78 5.61 9.62
CA LEU A 609 3.60 5.24 8.21
C LEU A 609 2.55 4.12 8.04
N LEU A 610 2.55 3.11 8.90
CA LEU A 610 1.55 2.03 8.90
C LEU A 610 0.13 2.55 9.21
N ARG A 611 0.00 3.44 10.21
CA ARG A 611 -1.27 4.12 10.54
C ARG A 611 -1.83 4.94 9.37
N GLN A 612 -0.98 5.76 8.75
CA GLN A 612 -1.35 6.55 7.57
C GLN A 612 -1.83 5.64 6.42
N ARG A 613 -1.25 4.46 6.27
CA ARG A 613 -1.61 3.48 5.23
C ARG A 613 -2.91 2.74 5.51
N VAL A 614 -3.18 2.39 6.77
CA VAL A 614 -4.50 1.87 7.17
C VAL A 614 -5.61 2.89 6.89
N LEU A 615 -5.39 4.18 7.19
CA LEU A 615 -6.35 5.25 6.89
C LEU A 615 -6.55 5.47 5.37
N VAL A 616 -5.53 5.26 4.54
CA VAL A 616 -5.62 5.39 3.07
C VAL A 616 -6.31 4.19 2.41
N LEU A 617 -6.04 2.97 2.89
CA LEU A 617 -6.62 1.73 2.33
C LEU A 617 -8.04 1.47 2.84
N PHE A 618 -8.34 1.89 4.07
CA PHE A 618 -9.62 1.65 4.74
C PHE A 618 -10.22 2.98 5.24
N PRO A 619 -10.59 3.93 4.35
CA PRO A 619 -11.02 5.27 4.73
C PRO A 619 -12.27 5.27 5.63
N ASP A 620 -13.12 4.25 5.54
CA ASP A 620 -14.28 4.01 6.41
C ASP A 620 -13.92 3.89 7.91
N SER A 621 -12.64 3.63 8.25
CA SER A 621 -12.15 3.61 9.63
C SER A 621 -11.99 5.01 10.24
N LYS A 622 -11.65 6.02 9.42
CA LYS A 622 -11.24 7.36 9.86
C LYS A 622 -12.26 8.05 10.78
N ASP A 623 -13.54 7.83 10.50
CA ASP A 623 -14.65 8.51 11.17
C ASP A 623 -15.43 7.57 12.12
N LYS A 624 -14.92 6.34 12.38
CA LYS A 624 -15.62 5.29 13.15
C LYS A 624 -14.75 4.46 14.10
N VAL A 625 -13.42 4.45 13.91
CA VAL A 625 -12.48 3.59 14.63
C VAL A 625 -11.23 4.37 14.99
N ASP A 626 -10.75 4.24 16.23
CA ASP A 626 -9.46 4.80 16.62
C ASP A 626 -8.31 4.04 15.94
N ILE A 627 -7.49 4.79 15.21
CA ILE A 627 -6.31 4.30 14.50
C ILE A 627 -5.21 3.80 15.46
N GLU A 628 -5.22 4.22 16.73
CA GLU A 628 -4.36 3.65 17.77
C GLU A 628 -4.75 2.20 18.13
N VAL A 629 -6.02 1.80 17.96
CA VAL A 629 -6.49 0.43 18.21
C VAL A 629 -6.20 -0.48 17.01
N LEU A 630 -6.33 0.04 15.78
CA LEU A 630 -5.97 -0.69 14.55
C LEU A 630 -4.44 -0.89 14.39
N VAL A 631 -3.63 0.03 14.93
CA VAL A 631 -2.16 -0.06 14.92
C VAL A 631 -1.61 0.40 16.29
N PRO A 632 -1.54 -0.51 17.28
CA PRO A 632 -1.13 -0.18 18.64
C PRO A 632 0.35 0.17 18.78
N LYS A 633 0.68 0.82 19.90
CA LYS A 633 2.06 1.09 20.30
C LYS A 633 2.77 -0.23 20.63
N GLY A 634 4.06 -0.34 20.30
CA GLY A 634 4.82 -1.59 20.49
C GLY A 634 4.56 -2.69 19.45
N ILE A 635 3.85 -2.38 18.34
CA ILE A 635 3.64 -3.31 17.23
C ILE A 635 4.99 -3.80 16.64
N THR A 636 5.07 -5.10 16.38
CA THR A 636 6.24 -5.80 15.85
C THR A 636 6.05 -6.20 14.39
N SER A 637 7.14 -6.39 13.66
CA SER A 637 7.16 -6.89 12.30
C SER A 637 8.06 -8.13 12.18
N CYS A 638 7.57 -9.14 11.45
CA CYS A 638 8.24 -10.40 11.21
C CYS A 638 8.15 -10.76 9.72
N LYS A 639 9.25 -11.19 9.10
CA LYS A 639 9.21 -11.74 7.74
C LYS A 639 8.91 -13.23 7.78
N PHE A 640 8.18 -13.74 6.80
CA PHE A 640 7.89 -15.15 6.66
C PHE A 640 7.93 -15.60 5.21
N ASP A 641 8.23 -16.88 4.97
CA ASP A 641 8.07 -17.55 3.70
C ASP A 641 6.98 -18.63 3.85
N THR A 642 5.97 -18.58 2.98
CA THR A 642 4.89 -19.57 2.95
C THR A 642 5.36 -20.91 2.38
N HIS A 643 4.52 -21.94 2.49
CA HIS A 643 4.73 -23.25 1.87
C HIS A 643 4.74 -23.27 0.32
N LEU A 644 4.62 -22.10 -0.30
CA LEU A 644 4.68 -21.86 -1.75
C LEU A 644 5.88 -20.95 -2.11
N ASP A 645 6.83 -20.82 -1.19
CA ASP A 645 8.02 -19.95 -1.24
C ASP A 645 7.71 -18.47 -1.57
N GLN A 646 6.51 -18.02 -1.20
CA GLN A 646 6.11 -16.62 -1.27
C GLN A 646 6.48 -15.92 0.04
N THR A 647 7.41 -14.96 -0.04
CA THR A 647 7.78 -14.10 1.08
C THR A 647 6.69 -13.06 1.39
N GLY A 648 6.41 -12.89 2.67
CA GLY A 648 5.52 -11.86 3.21
C GLY A 648 6.10 -11.15 4.43
N THR A 649 5.31 -10.26 5.02
CA THR A 649 5.60 -9.59 6.28
C THR A 649 4.33 -9.55 7.12
N LEU A 650 4.47 -10.00 8.36
CA LEU A 650 3.43 -10.06 9.38
C LEU A 650 3.64 -8.94 10.38
N TYR A 651 2.56 -8.26 10.76
CA TYR A 651 2.54 -7.22 11.77
C TYR A 651 1.69 -7.68 12.96
N SER A 652 2.31 -7.80 14.12
CA SER A 652 1.70 -8.35 15.35
C SER A 652 1.75 -7.35 16.50
N SER A 653 0.76 -7.38 17.38
CA SER A 653 0.73 -6.59 18.62
C SER A 653 1.92 -6.88 19.53
N ALA A 654 2.08 -6.11 20.61
CA ALA A 654 3.08 -6.39 21.66
C ALA A 654 2.88 -7.78 22.30
N GLU A 655 1.63 -8.26 22.34
CA GLU A 655 1.21 -9.60 22.80
C GLU A 655 1.40 -10.69 21.72
N LYS A 656 2.02 -10.35 20.58
CA LYS A 656 2.24 -11.19 19.39
C LYS A 656 0.99 -11.54 18.57
N GLU A 657 -0.21 -11.06 18.95
CA GLU A 657 -1.43 -11.29 18.16
C GLU A 657 -1.28 -10.70 16.75
N PRO A 658 -1.48 -11.48 15.67
CA PRO A 658 -1.29 -11.03 14.30
C PRO A 658 -2.45 -10.12 13.87
N LEU A 659 -2.13 -8.87 13.49
CA LEU A 659 -3.12 -7.83 13.15
C LEU A 659 -3.23 -7.57 11.64
N TRP A 660 -2.09 -7.56 10.95
CA TRP A 660 -2.01 -7.29 9.51
C TRP A 660 -0.94 -8.13 8.84
N PHE A 661 -1.12 -8.46 7.56
CA PHE A 661 -0.06 -9.07 6.75
C PHE A 661 0.02 -8.43 5.35
N SER A 662 1.17 -8.58 4.69
CA SER A 662 1.42 -8.12 3.32
C SER A 662 2.31 -9.12 2.59
N MET A 663 2.00 -9.41 1.32
CA MET A 663 2.71 -10.39 0.49
C MET A 663 3.48 -9.72 -0.64
N GLY A 664 4.74 -10.13 -0.87
CA GLY A 664 5.56 -9.62 -1.98
C GLY A 664 7.06 -9.64 -1.74
N LYS A 665 7.85 -9.78 -2.82
CA LYS A 665 9.31 -9.57 -2.76
C LYS A 665 9.58 -8.11 -2.40
N GLY A 666 10.40 -7.89 -1.36
CA GLY A 666 10.66 -6.55 -0.80
C GLY A 666 9.80 -6.17 0.42
N GLY A 667 9.12 -7.14 1.07
CA GLY A 667 8.25 -6.92 2.23
C GLY A 667 8.79 -5.94 3.28
N GLY A 668 7.97 -4.92 3.55
CA GLY A 668 8.21 -3.77 4.43
C GLY A 668 7.06 -2.75 4.30
N VAL A 669 7.08 -1.69 5.11
CA VAL A 669 5.95 -0.75 5.31
C VAL A 669 5.68 0.18 4.10
N ALA A 670 6.18 -0.15 2.90
CA ALA A 670 6.10 0.67 1.69
C ALA A 670 5.33 0.03 0.51
N GLN A 671 4.88 -1.24 0.61
CA GLN A 671 4.17 -1.94 -0.48
C GLN A 671 2.64 -1.76 -0.45
N SER A 672 1.94 -1.94 -1.57
CA SER A 672 0.53 -1.54 -1.74
C SER A 672 -0.51 -2.45 -1.05
N ASN A 673 -0.16 -3.71 -0.76
CA ASN A 673 -1.13 -4.75 -0.42
C ASN A 673 -1.06 -5.09 1.08
N LEU A 674 -1.67 -4.27 1.93
CA LEU A 674 -1.86 -4.55 3.37
C LEU A 674 -3.24 -5.19 3.60
N ILE A 675 -3.29 -6.32 4.29
CA ILE A 675 -4.48 -7.14 4.49
C ILE A 675 -4.70 -7.35 6.00
N PRO A 676 -5.90 -7.10 6.56
CA PRO A 676 -6.19 -7.38 7.96
C PRO A 676 -6.26 -8.89 8.23
N THR A 677 -6.03 -9.31 9.46
CA THR A 677 -6.27 -10.68 9.91
C THR A 677 -7.72 -10.90 10.38
N VAL A 678 -8.12 -12.16 10.61
CA VAL A 678 -9.43 -12.45 11.20
C VAL A 678 -9.60 -11.81 12.58
N TYR A 679 -8.52 -11.70 13.38
CA TYR A 679 -8.53 -11.01 14.68
C TYR A 679 -8.88 -9.51 14.55
N THR A 680 -8.28 -8.82 13.57
CA THR A 680 -8.60 -7.41 13.27
C THR A 680 -10.05 -7.26 12.78
N LEU A 681 -10.59 -8.24 12.05
CA LEU A 681 -11.97 -8.24 11.55
C LEU A 681 -13.01 -8.65 12.60
N TRP A 682 -12.65 -9.40 13.63
CA TRP A 682 -13.52 -9.62 14.79
C TRP A 682 -13.68 -8.35 15.63
N LYS A 683 -12.61 -7.55 15.73
CA LYS A 683 -12.64 -6.23 16.38
C LYS A 683 -13.38 -5.20 15.51
N PHE A 684 -13.23 -5.27 14.18
CA PHE A 684 -13.84 -4.32 13.23
C PHE A 684 -14.39 -5.00 11.96
N PRO A 685 -15.60 -5.63 12.02
CA PRO A 685 -16.13 -6.41 10.89
C PRO A 685 -16.47 -5.56 9.66
N THR A 686 -16.78 -4.27 9.84
CA THR A 686 -17.10 -3.32 8.75
C THR A 686 -15.87 -2.78 8.01
N LEU A 687 -14.66 -3.28 8.31
CA LEU A 687 -13.41 -2.81 7.69
C LEU A 687 -13.26 -3.27 6.23
N LEU A 688 -13.90 -4.39 5.86
CA LEU A 688 -13.94 -4.93 4.49
C LEU A 688 -15.40 -5.10 4.02
N PRO A 689 -15.69 -5.07 2.72
CA PRO A 689 -17.04 -5.36 2.21
C PRO A 689 -17.36 -6.87 2.34
N THR A 690 -18.64 -7.18 2.59
CA THR A 690 -19.09 -8.53 2.96
C THR A 690 -19.91 -9.22 1.87
N ILE A 691 -19.71 -10.53 1.69
CA ILE A 691 -20.47 -11.40 0.77
C ILE A 691 -21.03 -12.60 1.54
N SER A 692 -22.36 -12.73 1.59
CA SER A 692 -23.03 -13.88 2.24
C SER A 692 -23.01 -15.13 1.35
N THR A 693 -22.86 -16.32 1.95
CA THR A 693 -22.90 -17.61 1.26
C THR A 693 -23.63 -18.67 2.11
N PRO A 694 -24.22 -19.72 1.50
CA PRO A 694 -24.91 -20.79 2.24
C PRO A 694 -23.97 -21.57 3.18
N ALA A 695 -24.47 -21.93 4.37
CA ALA A 695 -23.66 -22.54 5.42
C ALA A 695 -22.96 -23.86 5.02
N ALA A 696 -23.54 -24.63 4.09
CA ALA A 696 -22.96 -25.86 3.55
C ALA A 696 -21.59 -25.66 2.85
N VAL A 697 -21.25 -24.41 2.45
CA VAL A 697 -20.00 -24.09 1.76
C VAL A 697 -18.85 -23.82 2.74
N ILE A 698 -19.13 -23.55 4.03
CA ILE A 698 -18.12 -23.17 5.03
C ILE A 698 -17.06 -24.28 5.27
N PRO A 699 -17.42 -25.56 5.50
CA PRO A 699 -16.41 -26.62 5.72
C PRO A 699 -15.53 -26.83 4.49
N ILE A 700 -16.08 -26.56 3.29
CA ILE A 700 -15.41 -26.71 2.01
C ILE A 700 -14.40 -25.57 1.79
N LEU A 701 -14.73 -24.32 2.16
CA LEU A 701 -13.84 -23.16 2.01
C LEU A 701 -12.60 -23.19 2.91
N VAL A 702 -12.65 -23.94 4.02
CA VAL A 702 -11.49 -24.18 4.90
C VAL A 702 -10.62 -25.35 4.40
N GLY A 703 -11.18 -26.26 3.59
CA GLY A 703 -10.49 -27.48 3.10
C GLY A 703 -10.02 -27.45 1.64
N MET A 704 -10.74 -26.79 0.73
CA MET A 704 -10.49 -26.79 -0.72
C MET A 704 -9.93 -25.46 -1.23
N ASP A 705 -9.09 -25.54 -2.27
CA ASP A 705 -8.31 -24.40 -2.73
C ASP A 705 -9.08 -23.41 -3.62
N THR A 706 -10.22 -23.83 -4.23
CA THR A 706 -11.14 -22.96 -4.99
C THR A 706 -12.55 -23.54 -5.05
N TYR A 707 -13.60 -22.69 -5.07
CA TYR A 707 -15.01 -23.10 -5.21
C TYR A 707 -15.64 -22.58 -6.52
N PRO A 708 -16.40 -23.42 -7.27
CA PRO A 708 -17.27 -22.96 -8.35
C PRO A 708 -18.67 -22.65 -7.83
N VAL A 709 -19.13 -21.41 -7.98
CA VAL A 709 -20.53 -21.06 -7.66
C VAL A 709 -21.45 -21.69 -8.71
N SER A 710 -22.57 -22.26 -8.28
CA SER A 710 -23.71 -22.59 -9.12
C SER A 710 -24.95 -21.85 -8.61
N ALA A 711 -25.79 -21.38 -9.53
CA ALA A 711 -26.90 -20.49 -9.20
C ALA A 711 -28.08 -21.24 -8.56
N ARG A 712 -28.01 -21.44 -7.24
CA ARG A 712 -29.17 -21.77 -6.38
C ARG A 712 -28.91 -21.25 -4.97
N SER A 713 -29.80 -20.37 -4.48
CA SER A 713 -29.77 -19.70 -3.18
C SER A 713 -28.70 -18.61 -2.95
N THR A 714 -29.00 -17.37 -3.36
CA THR A 714 -28.65 -16.19 -2.55
C THR A 714 -29.69 -15.08 -2.70
N GLN A 715 -30.45 -14.76 -1.63
CA GLN A 715 -31.04 -13.43 -1.49
C GLN A 715 -29.91 -12.48 -1.06
N CYS A 716 -29.41 -11.66 -1.98
CA CYS A 716 -28.27 -10.78 -1.72
C CYS A 716 -28.70 -9.48 -1.00
N ILE A 717 -29.10 -9.59 0.27
CA ILE A 717 -29.50 -8.45 1.10
C ILE A 717 -28.26 -7.61 1.44
N THR A 718 -28.05 -6.54 0.67
CA THR A 718 -26.95 -5.60 0.83
C THR A 718 -27.32 -4.46 1.79
N HIS A 719 -27.16 -4.70 3.10
CA HIS A 719 -27.31 -3.62 4.08
C HIS A 719 -26.21 -2.55 3.90
N ARG A 720 -26.65 -1.41 3.35
CA ARG A 720 -25.89 -0.21 2.94
C ARG A 720 -25.10 -0.35 1.62
N ARG A 721 -25.22 0.69 0.79
CA ARG A 721 -24.74 0.73 -0.60
C ARG A 721 -23.20 0.82 -0.68
N ARG A 722 -22.55 -0.29 -1.07
CA ARG A 722 -21.22 -0.27 -1.70
C ARG A 722 -21.31 -1.09 -2.99
N ARG A 723 -21.04 -0.47 -4.14
CA ARG A 723 -21.12 -1.16 -5.45
C ARG A 723 -19.87 -2.02 -5.66
N LEU A 724 -20.04 -3.17 -6.30
CA LEU A 724 -19.08 -4.28 -6.29
C LEU A 724 -18.16 -4.30 -7.54
N ASP A 725 -18.09 -3.16 -8.24
CA ASP A 725 -17.76 -3.08 -9.66
C ASP A 725 -16.25 -2.89 -9.97
N ASP A 726 -15.37 -2.73 -8.97
CA ASP A 726 -13.94 -2.45 -9.20
C ASP A 726 -13.03 -2.98 -8.08
N THR A 727 -12.34 -4.09 -8.33
CA THR A 727 -10.94 -4.42 -7.91
C THR A 727 -10.63 -5.90 -8.14
N ARG A 728 -9.45 -6.21 -8.70
CA ARG A 728 -8.87 -7.58 -8.75
C ARG A 728 -7.99 -7.93 -7.54
N SER A 729 -8.00 -7.11 -6.49
CA SER A 729 -7.08 -7.26 -5.35
C SER A 729 -7.57 -6.68 -4.02
N CYS A 730 -8.88 -6.39 -3.86
CA CYS A 730 -9.43 -6.18 -2.52
C CYS A 730 -9.67 -7.52 -1.82
N PRO A 731 -9.31 -7.66 -0.53
CA PRO A 731 -9.85 -8.70 0.33
C PRO A 731 -11.29 -8.35 0.75
N PHE A 732 -12.15 -9.36 0.82
CA PHE A 732 -13.56 -9.28 1.23
C PHE A 732 -13.80 -10.23 2.41
N THR A 733 -14.81 -9.94 3.23
CA THR A 733 -15.29 -10.86 4.26
C THR A 733 -16.41 -11.75 3.71
N HIS A 734 -16.30 -13.06 3.88
CA HIS A 734 -17.47 -13.93 3.80
C HIS A 734 -18.09 -14.06 5.19
N THR A 735 -19.40 -13.84 5.32
CA THR A 735 -20.12 -14.04 6.59
C THR A 735 -21.54 -14.53 6.29
N PRO A 736 -21.94 -15.75 6.71
CA PRO A 736 -23.30 -16.25 6.55
C PRO A 736 -24.29 -15.50 7.44
N ILE A 737 -25.54 -15.42 7.01
CA ILE A 737 -26.68 -15.08 7.89
C ILE A 737 -27.01 -16.31 8.76
N ALA A 738 -26.11 -16.68 9.67
CA ALA A 738 -26.29 -17.69 10.73
C ALA A 738 -25.14 -17.75 11.76
N HIS A 739 -23.86 -17.62 11.34
CA HIS A 739 -22.71 -17.98 12.17
C HIS A 739 -21.48 -17.06 12.01
N SER A 740 -20.88 -16.67 13.14
CA SER A 740 -19.88 -15.59 13.28
C SER A 740 -18.46 -15.84 12.70
N ARG A 741 -18.27 -16.72 11.70
CA ARG A 741 -16.92 -17.10 11.21
C ARG A 741 -16.54 -16.38 9.90
N PRO A 742 -15.85 -15.21 9.95
CA PRO A 742 -15.36 -14.53 8.75
C PRO A 742 -14.22 -15.29 8.07
N ILE A 743 -14.30 -15.39 6.74
CA ILE A 743 -13.21 -15.84 5.86
C ILE A 743 -12.78 -14.66 4.99
N ILE A 744 -11.47 -14.49 4.78
CA ILE A 744 -10.89 -13.43 3.96
C ILE A 744 -10.51 -14.00 2.59
N GLY A 745 -11.04 -13.41 1.52
CA GLY A 745 -10.72 -13.82 0.15
C GLY A 745 -10.67 -12.65 -0.83
N SER A 746 -9.91 -12.78 -1.91
CA SER A 746 -9.90 -11.81 -3.03
C SER A 746 -10.72 -12.32 -4.20
N MET A 747 -11.46 -11.44 -4.88
CA MET A 747 -12.27 -11.82 -6.03
C MET A 747 -11.41 -12.21 -7.24
N ALA A 748 -11.82 -13.26 -7.94
CA ALA A 748 -11.20 -13.76 -9.17
C ALA A 748 -11.88 -13.23 -10.45
N ILE A 749 -13.16 -12.86 -10.33
CA ILE A 749 -14.00 -12.21 -11.35
C ILE A 749 -14.52 -10.87 -10.79
N ASN A 750 -15.02 -9.97 -11.63
CA ASN A 750 -15.60 -8.72 -11.13
C ASN A 750 -16.94 -8.99 -10.42
N GLY A 751 -17.30 -8.24 -9.38
CA GLY A 751 -18.60 -8.36 -8.73
C GLY A 751 -19.77 -8.00 -9.64
N SER A 752 -19.55 -7.22 -10.70
CA SER A 752 -20.53 -6.99 -11.77
C SER A 752 -20.69 -8.15 -12.77
N GLU A 753 -19.83 -9.18 -12.69
CA GLU A 753 -19.87 -10.37 -13.56
C GLU A 753 -20.65 -11.54 -12.92
N LEU A 754 -20.90 -11.50 -11.60
CA LEU A 754 -21.93 -12.32 -10.96
C LEU A 754 -23.30 -11.89 -11.47
N LYS A 755 -24.02 -12.82 -12.10
CA LYS A 755 -25.41 -12.67 -12.50
C LYS A 755 -26.24 -13.79 -11.88
N ASP A 756 -27.54 -13.55 -11.77
CA ASP A 756 -28.54 -14.55 -11.36
C ASP A 756 -28.87 -15.57 -12.48
N ASP A 757 -28.04 -15.66 -13.53
CA ASP A 757 -28.19 -16.59 -14.66
C ASP A 757 -27.84 -18.03 -14.23
N ALA A 758 -28.76 -18.98 -14.47
CA ALA A 758 -28.73 -20.32 -13.88
C ALA A 758 -27.49 -21.20 -14.18
N ASP A 759 -26.77 -20.91 -15.27
CA ASP A 759 -25.81 -21.83 -15.90
C ASP A 759 -24.33 -21.44 -15.76
N GLN A 760 -23.98 -20.35 -15.07
CA GLN A 760 -22.57 -20.04 -14.81
C GLN A 760 -21.92 -21.10 -13.90
N LYS A 761 -20.70 -21.53 -14.28
CA LYS A 761 -19.81 -22.38 -13.48
C LYS A 761 -18.39 -21.80 -13.54
N GLY A 762 -17.92 -21.20 -12.46
CA GLY A 762 -16.63 -20.51 -12.44
C GLY A 762 -16.13 -20.16 -11.03
N LYS A 763 -14.81 -19.95 -10.92
CA LYS A 763 -14.14 -19.57 -9.67
C LYS A 763 -14.42 -18.09 -9.36
N ALA A 764 -15.19 -17.79 -8.31
CA ALA A 764 -15.56 -16.42 -7.97
C ALA A 764 -14.57 -15.73 -7.01
N VAL A 765 -14.06 -16.45 -6.01
CA VAL A 765 -13.20 -15.93 -4.92
C VAL A 765 -12.04 -16.89 -4.65
N VAL A 766 -10.88 -16.33 -4.29
CA VAL A 766 -9.68 -17.06 -3.82
C VAL A 766 -9.52 -16.80 -2.32
N THR A 767 -9.54 -17.85 -1.49
CA THR A 767 -9.33 -17.75 -0.04
C THR A 767 -7.88 -17.35 0.27
N LEU A 768 -7.71 -16.29 1.06
CA LEU A 768 -6.40 -15.77 1.46
C LEU A 768 -6.05 -16.15 2.91
N HIS A 769 -7.01 -16.05 3.83
CA HIS A 769 -6.85 -16.33 5.26
C HIS A 769 -8.22 -16.66 5.91
N ALA A 770 -8.26 -17.61 6.83
CA ALA A 770 -9.47 -18.08 7.50
C ALA A 770 -9.23 -18.42 8.98
N ALA A 771 -10.27 -18.32 9.81
CA ALA A 771 -10.23 -18.83 11.18
C ALA A 771 -10.02 -20.35 11.18
N GLY A 772 -8.97 -20.81 11.87
CA GLY A 772 -8.53 -22.21 11.85
C GLY A 772 -7.30 -22.50 10.98
N ASP A 773 -6.81 -21.54 10.18
CA ASP A 773 -5.57 -21.71 9.41
C ASP A 773 -4.29 -21.45 10.23
N VAL A 774 -3.11 -21.60 9.62
CA VAL A 774 -1.83 -21.43 10.31
C VAL A 774 -1.58 -20.00 10.78
N LEU A 775 -2.06 -18.98 10.05
CA LEU A 775 -1.92 -17.59 10.47
C LEU A 775 -2.85 -17.27 11.65
N TRP A 776 -4.05 -17.85 11.69
CA TRP A 776 -4.89 -17.81 12.89
C TRP A 776 -4.21 -18.54 14.06
N ALA A 777 -3.62 -19.72 13.82
CA ALA A 777 -2.97 -20.53 14.86
C ALA A 777 -1.69 -19.91 15.46
N LEU A 778 -1.12 -18.87 14.84
CA LEU A 778 -0.03 -18.05 15.40
C LEU A 778 -0.51 -16.98 16.40
N GLY A 779 -1.82 -16.70 16.47
CA GLY A 779 -2.40 -15.71 17.36
C GLY A 779 -2.93 -16.27 18.69
N SER A 780 -3.83 -15.50 19.31
CA SER A 780 -4.45 -15.78 20.61
C SER A 780 -5.38 -17.01 20.61
N LYS A 781 -5.73 -17.54 19.43
CA LYS A 781 -6.64 -18.69 19.21
C LYS A 781 -8.03 -18.50 19.82
N GLN A 782 -8.44 -17.25 19.99
CA GLN A 782 -9.80 -16.89 20.37
C GLN A 782 -10.81 -17.42 19.33
N GLU A 783 -12.01 -17.77 19.80
CA GLU A 783 -13.17 -18.02 18.96
C GLU A 783 -13.89 -16.68 18.67
N PRO A 784 -14.65 -16.56 17.56
CA PRO A 784 -15.33 -15.32 17.20
C PRO A 784 -16.43 -14.93 18.21
N PRO A 785 -16.72 -13.63 18.40
CA PRO A 785 -17.85 -13.18 19.24
C PRO A 785 -19.20 -13.73 18.78
N GLU A 786 -20.08 -14.01 19.75
CA GLU A 786 -21.47 -14.40 19.47
C GLU A 786 -22.30 -13.21 18.96
N GLY A 787 -23.25 -13.50 18.06
CA GLY A 787 -23.82 -12.49 17.16
C GLY A 787 -24.95 -11.64 17.76
N ARG A 788 -24.91 -10.33 17.48
CA ARG A 788 -26.02 -9.39 17.73
C ARG A 788 -27.01 -9.41 16.56
N GLN A 789 -28.30 -9.59 16.84
CA GLN A 789 -29.36 -9.47 15.82
C GLN A 789 -29.54 -8.01 15.34
N PRO A 790 -29.89 -7.79 14.06
CA PRO A 790 -30.21 -6.46 13.54
C PRO A 790 -31.64 -6.03 13.92
N GLU A 791 -31.79 -4.79 14.36
CA GLU A 791 -33.08 -4.13 14.63
C GLU A 791 -33.72 -3.64 13.31
N THR A 792 -35.05 -3.50 13.28
CA THR A 792 -35.83 -3.16 12.06
C THR A 792 -36.28 -1.69 12.03
N ASP A 793 -35.87 -0.94 11.01
CA ASP A 793 -36.32 0.44 10.76
C ASP A 793 -37.80 0.53 10.32
N PRO A 794 -38.63 1.44 10.87
CA PRO A 794 -39.98 1.75 10.37
C PRO A 794 -40.01 2.63 9.11
N ALA A 795 -41.20 2.77 8.52
CA ALA A 795 -41.47 3.50 7.27
C ALA A 795 -41.59 5.04 7.44
N PRO A 796 -41.42 5.84 6.36
CA PRO A 796 -41.44 7.32 6.42
C PRO A 796 -42.85 7.93 6.36
N VAL A 797 -42.98 9.15 6.90
CA VAL A 797 -44.19 10.01 6.83
C VAL A 797 -43.75 11.45 6.48
N ALA A 798 -44.69 12.29 6.00
CA ALA A 798 -44.42 13.50 5.20
C ALA A 798 -44.55 14.86 5.94
N ASP A 799 -44.45 15.92 5.13
CA ASP A 799 -44.37 17.36 5.40
C ASP A 799 -45.34 17.97 6.43
N ILE A 800 -44.94 19.13 6.97
CA ILE A 800 -45.78 20.33 7.16
C ILE A 800 -44.87 21.58 7.24
N VAL A 801 -45.41 22.75 6.89
CA VAL A 801 -44.70 24.05 6.84
C VAL A 801 -45.54 25.08 7.59
N ASP A 802 -44.93 25.96 8.40
CA ASP A 802 -45.32 27.38 8.48
C ASP A 802 -44.27 28.27 9.18
N GLY A 803 -44.45 29.60 9.16
CA GLY A 803 -43.45 30.59 9.62
C GLY A 803 -43.97 31.72 10.55
N VAL A 804 -43.63 32.98 10.22
CA VAL A 804 -43.78 34.23 11.01
C VAL A 804 -42.70 34.40 12.11
N ALA A 805 -41.96 35.51 12.36
CA ALA A 805 -41.66 36.83 11.74
C ALA A 805 -41.89 38.06 12.66
N ALA A 806 -41.11 39.14 12.42
CA ALA A 806 -41.15 40.51 13.00
C ALA A 806 -40.61 40.73 14.45
N ALA A 807 -40.15 41.93 14.87
CA ALA A 807 -39.49 43.08 14.19
C ALA A 807 -39.06 44.20 15.22
N VAL A 808 -38.03 45.02 14.88
CA VAL A 808 -37.65 46.37 15.43
C VAL A 808 -37.42 46.51 16.98
N GLU A 809 -36.90 47.59 17.61
CA GLU A 809 -36.42 48.98 17.30
C GLU A 809 -35.51 49.44 18.50
N ASP A 810 -34.58 50.43 18.52
CA ASP A 810 -33.63 51.05 17.56
C ASP A 810 -32.66 52.03 18.34
N VAL A 811 -31.60 52.55 17.66
CA VAL A 811 -31.00 53.91 17.83
C VAL A 811 -29.89 54.25 18.88
N LYS A 812 -28.66 54.53 18.36
CA LYS A 812 -27.64 55.58 18.73
C LYS A 812 -26.95 55.54 20.13
N LEU A 813 -25.73 56.03 20.39
CA LEU A 813 -24.53 56.62 19.70
C LEU A 813 -23.34 56.49 20.74
N ASP A 814 -22.05 56.87 20.58
CA ASP A 814 -21.23 57.63 19.61
C ASP A 814 -19.72 57.25 19.75
N GLY A 815 -18.79 57.86 18.99
CA GLY A 815 -17.39 58.09 19.45
C GLY A 815 -16.21 57.51 18.64
N GLU A 816 -15.41 58.41 18.06
CA GLU A 816 -14.08 58.26 17.42
C GLU A 816 -13.03 57.46 18.27
N ALA A 817 -12.03 56.73 17.76
CA ALA A 817 -11.58 56.27 16.42
C ALA A 817 -10.62 55.05 16.65
N GLU A 818 -9.76 54.48 15.77
CA GLU A 818 -9.24 54.79 14.42
C GLU A 818 -8.65 53.48 13.78
N GLY A 819 -8.11 53.53 12.55
CA GLY A 819 -7.25 52.51 11.95
C GLY A 819 -7.89 51.52 10.95
N GLU A 820 -7.42 51.52 9.69
CA GLU A 820 -8.01 50.73 8.59
C GLU A 820 -7.61 49.25 8.53
N ALA A 821 -8.56 48.39 8.14
CA ALA A 821 -8.27 47.07 7.56
C ALA A 821 -9.34 46.67 6.52
N VAL A 822 -8.91 46.23 5.33
CA VAL A 822 -9.81 45.84 4.22
C VAL A 822 -10.27 44.38 4.39
N GLY A 823 -11.59 44.14 4.34
CA GLY A 823 -12.19 42.80 4.45
C GLY A 823 -13.22 42.50 3.35
N GLY A 824 -12.95 41.48 2.54
CA GLY A 824 -13.95 40.80 1.71
C GLY A 824 -14.41 39.52 2.41
N ALA A 825 -15.72 39.26 2.46
CA ALA A 825 -16.29 38.34 3.44
C ALA A 825 -16.11 36.84 3.13
N THR A 826 -15.66 36.10 4.14
CA THR A 826 -16.03 34.70 4.41
C THR A 826 -16.40 34.58 5.89
N THR A 827 -17.44 33.81 6.21
CA THR A 827 -17.97 33.69 7.59
C THR A 827 -16.89 33.16 8.56
N PRO A 828 -16.61 33.84 9.68
CA PRO A 828 -15.50 33.49 10.57
C PRO A 828 -15.86 32.36 11.55
N GLU A 829 -14.88 31.53 11.91
CA GLU A 829 -14.99 30.55 12.99
C GLU A 829 -14.64 31.23 14.33
N ARG A 830 -15.54 31.20 15.33
CA ARG A 830 -15.35 31.92 16.60
C ARG A 830 -14.24 31.30 17.45
N ILE A 831 -13.09 31.97 17.52
CA ILE A 831 -11.97 31.62 18.40
C ILE A 831 -12.32 31.98 19.87
N PRO A 832 -12.05 31.11 20.86
CA PRO A 832 -12.28 31.43 22.28
C PRO A 832 -11.43 32.62 22.76
N THR A 833 -12.02 33.53 23.54
CA THR A 833 -11.30 34.68 24.08
C THR A 833 -10.40 34.30 25.27
N ALA A 834 -9.38 35.11 25.52
CA ALA A 834 -8.45 34.90 26.63
C ALA A 834 -9.12 34.90 28.01
N GLN A 835 -10.26 35.60 28.16
CA GLN A 835 -11.04 35.65 29.40
C GLN A 835 -11.82 34.36 29.66
N GLU A 836 -12.47 33.79 28.63
CA GLU A 836 -13.17 32.50 28.71
C GLU A 836 -12.20 31.34 29.06
N ILE A 837 -10.99 31.40 28.48
CA ILE A 837 -9.90 30.47 28.78
C ILE A 837 -9.38 30.66 30.21
N GLU A 838 -9.15 31.89 30.67
CA GLU A 838 -8.74 32.14 32.07
C GLU A 838 -9.80 31.65 33.06
N ALA A 839 -11.08 31.97 32.86
CA ALA A 839 -12.16 31.56 33.76
C ALA A 839 -12.20 30.02 33.92
N THR A 840 -12.13 29.28 32.82
CA THR A 840 -12.14 27.81 32.83
C THR A 840 -10.87 27.23 33.46
N LEU A 841 -9.71 27.84 33.21
CA LEU A 841 -8.44 27.40 33.81
C LEU A 841 -8.37 27.71 35.31
N ARG A 842 -8.97 28.83 35.76
CA ARG A 842 -9.08 29.16 37.19
C ARG A 842 -9.99 28.17 37.91
N ALA A 843 -11.17 27.87 37.37
CA ALA A 843 -12.05 26.84 37.93
C ALA A 843 -11.36 25.46 37.98
N THR A 844 -10.64 25.07 36.92
CA THR A 844 -9.81 23.85 36.92
C THR A 844 -8.77 23.86 38.05
N THR A 845 -8.12 25.01 38.29
CA THR A 845 -7.10 25.17 39.33
C THR A 845 -7.70 25.06 40.73
N LEU A 846 -8.86 25.67 41.00
CA LEU A 846 -9.58 25.51 42.26
C LEU A 846 -9.98 24.06 42.52
N TYR A 847 -10.50 23.37 41.50
CA TYR A 847 -10.88 21.96 41.59
C TYR A 847 -9.69 21.03 41.92
N ALA A 848 -8.52 21.32 41.33
CA ALA A 848 -7.27 20.61 41.61
C ALA A 848 -6.74 20.91 43.02
N LEU A 849 -6.78 22.17 43.47
CA LEU A 849 -6.39 22.58 44.83
C LEU A 849 -7.28 21.93 45.90
N ALA A 850 -8.60 21.90 45.69
CA ALA A 850 -9.56 21.29 46.61
C ALA A 850 -9.46 19.76 46.73
N ARG A 851 -8.61 19.13 45.90
CA ARG A 851 -8.32 17.68 45.91
C ARG A 851 -6.82 17.37 46.07
N LEU A 852 -6.02 18.39 46.38
CA LEU A 852 -4.60 18.24 46.67
C LEU A 852 -4.44 17.84 48.15
N ASP A 853 -3.71 16.76 48.41
CA ASP A 853 -3.37 16.40 49.79
C ASP A 853 -2.38 17.43 50.37
N ALA A 854 -2.65 17.93 51.56
CA ALA A 854 -1.75 18.83 52.28
C ALA A 854 -0.36 18.20 52.52
N THR A 855 -0.26 16.86 52.55
CA THR A 855 1.04 16.17 52.66
C THR A 855 1.93 16.31 51.42
N SER A 856 1.37 16.67 50.25
CA SER A 856 2.14 16.83 49.01
C SER A 856 2.80 18.20 48.83
N LEU A 857 2.74 19.06 49.85
CA LEU A 857 3.33 20.41 49.84
C LEU A 857 4.61 20.45 50.70
N PRO A 858 5.65 21.23 50.32
CA PRO A 858 5.69 22.15 49.19
C PRO A 858 5.94 21.46 47.84
N LEU A 859 5.21 21.89 46.81
CA LEU A 859 5.21 21.29 45.46
C LEU A 859 5.68 22.30 44.40
N PRO A 860 6.60 21.94 43.48
CA PRO A 860 6.96 22.83 42.36
C PRO A 860 5.75 23.22 41.50
N ALA A 861 5.63 24.50 41.16
CA ALA A 861 4.53 25.01 40.34
C ALA A 861 4.42 24.30 38.98
N SER A 862 5.58 23.97 38.39
CA SER A 862 5.73 23.16 37.17
C SER A 862 5.05 21.79 37.27
N THR A 863 5.31 21.07 38.36
CA THR A 863 4.68 19.78 38.70
C THR A 863 3.21 19.95 39.04
N PHE A 864 2.83 21.01 39.76
CA PHE A 864 1.43 21.30 40.07
C PHE A 864 0.60 21.53 38.79
N TYR A 865 1.11 22.30 37.83
CA TYR A 865 0.44 22.52 36.55
C TYR A 865 0.32 21.22 35.73
N SER A 866 1.41 20.46 35.59
CA SER A 866 1.45 19.28 34.71
C SER A 866 0.74 18.05 35.30
N SER A 867 0.86 17.79 36.61
CA SER A 867 0.33 16.60 37.27
C SER A 867 -1.02 16.79 37.96
N HIS A 868 -1.43 18.02 38.27
CA HIS A 868 -2.69 18.29 38.98
C HIS A 868 -3.66 19.16 38.19
N ILE A 869 -3.24 20.31 37.64
CA ILE A 869 -4.14 21.19 36.88
C ILE A 869 -4.54 20.57 35.53
N LEU A 870 -3.58 20.17 34.68
CA LEU A 870 -3.88 19.66 33.34
C LEU A 870 -4.74 18.37 33.31
N PRO A 871 -4.58 17.38 34.21
CA PRO A 871 -5.45 16.21 34.28
C PRO A 871 -6.84 16.52 34.85
N SER A 872 -6.95 17.52 35.74
CA SER A 872 -8.21 17.94 36.37
C SER A 872 -9.16 18.72 35.46
N ARG A 873 -8.72 19.07 34.24
CA ARG A 873 -9.57 19.78 33.26
C ARG A 873 -10.85 18.98 32.99
N PRO A 874 -12.01 19.65 32.83
CA PRO A 874 -13.28 18.98 32.57
C PRO A 874 -13.25 18.27 31.22
N ALA A 875 -13.61 16.98 31.19
CA ALA A 875 -13.67 16.17 29.97
C ALA A 875 -14.76 16.61 28.97
N ARG A 876 -15.69 17.45 29.43
CA ARG A 876 -16.63 18.21 28.61
C ARG A 876 -16.83 19.58 29.29
N PRO A 877 -16.15 20.65 28.85
CA PRO A 877 -16.31 21.96 29.48
C PRO A 877 -17.73 22.47 29.24
N THR A 878 -18.31 23.07 30.27
CA THR A 878 -19.45 23.99 30.10
C THR A 878 -18.90 25.23 29.41
N LEU A 879 -19.21 25.39 28.12
CA LEU A 879 -18.91 26.62 27.39
C LEU A 879 -19.60 27.79 28.12
N PRO A 880 -18.91 28.93 28.31
CA PRO A 880 -19.48 30.04 29.07
C PRO A 880 -20.72 30.58 28.36
N SER A 881 -21.85 30.52 29.06
CA SER A 881 -23.12 31.13 28.64
C SER A 881 -23.08 32.64 28.89
N SER A 882 -22.15 33.34 28.25
CA SER A 882 -22.28 34.78 28.06
C SER A 882 -23.43 35.01 27.08
N ASN A 883 -24.48 35.68 27.55
CA ASN A 883 -25.45 36.31 26.65
C ASN A 883 -24.69 37.22 25.66
N GLU A 884 -25.25 37.45 24.47
CA GLU A 884 -24.69 38.31 23.41
C GLU A 884 -23.47 37.75 22.65
N ALA A 885 -23.47 36.45 22.33
CA ALA A 885 -22.67 35.89 21.23
C ALA A 885 -23.48 34.83 20.46
N GLU A 886 -23.85 35.12 19.20
CA GLU A 886 -24.75 34.27 18.41
C GLU A 886 -24.10 32.99 17.84
N ASP A 887 -22.76 32.90 17.85
CA ASP A 887 -22.01 31.77 17.29
C ASP A 887 -21.56 30.72 18.34
N PRO A 888 -21.92 29.42 18.17
CA PRO A 888 -21.51 28.35 19.07
C PRO A 888 -20.07 27.86 18.80
N ILE A 889 -19.21 27.93 19.81
CA ILE A 889 -17.83 27.40 19.77
C ILE A 889 -17.83 25.86 19.78
N ASP A 890 -17.05 25.19 18.92
CA ASP A 890 -16.79 23.74 19.03
C ASP A 890 -16.03 23.43 20.33
N PRO A 891 -16.56 22.57 21.23
CA PRO A 891 -15.85 22.11 22.43
C PRO A 891 -14.43 21.56 22.18
N LYS A 892 -14.12 21.02 20.98
CA LYS A 892 -12.77 20.59 20.61
C LYS A 892 -11.81 21.76 20.39
N VAL A 893 -12.29 22.83 19.75
CA VAL A 893 -11.52 24.07 19.54
C VAL A 893 -11.32 24.79 20.88
N PHE A 894 -12.31 24.75 21.77
CA PHE A 894 -12.15 25.25 23.14
C PHE A 894 -11.11 24.45 23.93
N LEU A 895 -11.18 23.12 23.91
CA LEU A 895 -10.26 22.24 24.64
C LEU A 895 -8.81 22.28 24.12
N SER A 896 -8.58 22.55 22.83
CA SER A 896 -7.23 22.68 22.28
C SER A 896 -6.53 23.98 22.69
N HIS A 897 -7.29 25.05 22.96
CA HIS A 897 -6.79 26.35 23.42
C HIS A 897 -6.76 26.50 24.95
N LEU A 898 -7.29 25.52 25.71
CA LEU A 898 -7.29 25.51 27.18
C LEU A 898 -5.90 25.16 27.78
N ASP A 899 -4.97 26.09 27.60
CA ASP A 899 -3.62 26.15 28.17
C ASP A 899 -3.26 27.59 28.59
N ILE A 900 -2.40 27.71 29.60
CA ILE A 900 -2.00 28.99 30.22
C ILE A 900 -1.41 30.02 29.24
N LYS A 901 -0.84 29.59 28.10
CA LYS A 901 -0.33 30.50 27.05
C LYS A 901 -1.40 31.40 26.44
N HIS A 902 -2.66 30.97 26.47
CA HIS A 902 -3.81 31.70 25.91
C HIS A 902 -4.54 32.55 26.97
N THR A 903 -4.09 32.56 28.22
CA THR A 903 -4.58 33.47 29.26
C THR A 903 -3.88 34.84 29.20
N PRO A 904 -4.48 35.93 29.73
CA PRO A 904 -3.83 37.24 29.83
C PRO A 904 -2.46 37.22 30.52
N HIS A 905 -2.27 36.31 31.48
CA HIS A 905 -1.04 36.15 32.26
C HIS A 905 0.13 35.60 31.44
N LYS A 906 -0.16 34.80 30.39
CA LYS A 906 0.78 34.16 29.43
C LYS A 906 1.91 33.29 30.04
N LYS A 907 2.04 33.23 31.37
CA LYS A 907 3.08 32.55 32.15
C LYS A 907 2.49 32.02 33.46
N LEU A 908 3.07 30.95 33.99
CA LEU A 908 2.57 30.27 35.20
C LEU A 908 2.74 31.07 36.50
N ALA A 909 3.87 31.75 36.68
CA ALA A 909 4.14 32.49 37.92
C ALA A 909 3.17 33.69 38.14
N PRO A 910 2.86 34.55 37.15
CA PRO A 910 1.84 35.58 37.32
C PRO A 910 0.43 35.02 37.57
N PHE A 911 0.05 33.94 36.89
CA PHE A 911 -1.25 33.29 37.07
C PHE A 911 -1.43 32.75 38.50
N LEU A 912 -0.46 31.97 39.03
CA LEU A 912 -0.54 31.46 40.40
C LEU A 912 -0.50 32.58 41.45
N LYS A 913 0.17 33.71 41.17
CA LYS A 913 0.14 34.91 42.01
C LYS A 913 -1.23 35.59 42.10
N THR A 914 -2.21 35.23 41.26
CA THR A 914 -3.60 35.66 41.48
C THR A 914 -4.21 34.93 42.69
N PHE A 915 -4.11 33.60 42.74
CA PHE A 915 -4.56 32.78 43.88
C PHE A 915 -3.83 33.10 45.19
N GLU A 916 -2.60 33.62 45.12
CA GLU A 916 -1.87 34.15 46.28
C GLU A 916 -2.47 35.47 46.79
N LYS A 917 -2.86 36.39 45.89
CA LYS A 917 -3.60 37.61 46.26
C LYS A 917 -5.02 37.31 46.77
N ASP A 918 -5.66 36.30 46.19
CA ASP A 918 -6.97 35.80 46.62
C ASP A 918 -6.91 35.09 47.98
N GLY A 919 -5.71 34.90 48.57
CA GLY A 919 -5.50 34.25 49.88
C GLY A 919 -5.59 32.72 49.88
N ILE A 920 -5.81 32.11 48.71
CA ILE A 920 -6.13 30.69 48.52
C ILE A 920 -4.88 29.80 48.71
N LEU A 921 -3.71 30.30 48.32
CA LEU A 921 -2.44 29.62 48.46
C LEU A 921 -1.32 30.59 48.82
N LYS A 922 -0.15 30.06 49.21
CA LYS A 922 1.09 30.82 49.39
C LYS A 922 2.18 30.23 48.52
N LEU A 923 2.92 31.07 47.82
CA LEU A 923 4.05 30.69 46.99
C LEU A 923 5.36 30.97 47.73
N LYS A 924 6.41 30.24 47.37
CA LYS A 924 7.76 30.49 47.86
C LYS A 924 8.76 30.19 46.76
N ASP A 925 9.59 31.18 46.42
CA ASP A 925 10.76 30.96 45.57
C ASP A 925 11.86 30.31 46.41
N VAL A 926 12.40 29.19 45.93
CA VAL A 926 13.53 28.49 46.53
C VAL A 926 14.56 28.22 45.44
N ARG A 927 15.69 28.94 45.50
CA ARG A 927 16.81 28.83 44.56
C ARG A 927 16.43 29.05 43.08
N GLY A 928 15.39 29.85 42.80
CA GLY A 928 14.89 30.12 41.45
C GLY A 928 13.80 29.17 40.96
N GLU A 929 13.34 28.22 41.78
CA GLU A 929 12.15 27.43 41.52
C GLU A 929 10.97 27.91 42.38
N LEU A 930 9.83 28.16 41.74
CA LEU A 930 8.60 28.60 42.40
C LEU A 930 7.83 27.40 42.95
N LEU A 931 7.73 27.31 44.27
CA LEU A 931 6.96 26.28 44.97
C LEU A 931 5.59 26.81 45.41
N VAL A 932 4.55 25.98 45.30
CA VAL A 932 3.32 26.12 46.09
C VAL A 932 3.66 25.60 47.49
N PHE A 933 3.61 26.47 48.49
CA PHE A 933 4.11 26.18 49.84
C PHE A 933 3.03 25.77 50.83
N SER A 934 1.83 26.38 50.73
CA SER A 934 0.66 26.03 51.53
C SER A 934 -0.62 26.41 50.80
N VAL A 935 -1.73 25.73 51.07
CA VAL A 935 -3.07 26.00 50.52
C VAL A 935 -4.06 26.12 51.69
N ASP A 936 -4.93 27.12 51.68
CA ASP A 936 -5.98 27.22 52.70
C ASP A 936 -7.22 26.42 52.31
N ALA A 937 -7.26 25.16 52.72
CA ALA A 937 -8.38 24.25 52.49
C ALA A 937 -9.71 24.71 53.13
N LYS A 938 -9.72 25.75 53.99
CA LYS A 938 -10.95 26.35 54.53
C LYS A 938 -11.47 27.53 53.71
N HIS A 939 -10.71 27.99 52.70
CA HIS A 939 -11.12 29.12 51.87
C HIS A 939 -12.44 28.81 51.13
N PRO A 940 -13.46 29.70 51.13
CA PRO A 940 -14.79 29.40 50.58
C PRO A 940 -14.79 28.87 49.15
N ALA A 941 -13.92 29.40 48.27
CA ALA A 941 -13.81 28.95 46.88
C ALA A 941 -13.27 27.50 46.73
N LEU A 942 -12.47 27.00 47.68
CA LEU A 942 -12.03 25.60 47.69
C LEU A 942 -13.05 24.68 48.36
N VAL A 943 -13.72 25.16 49.41
CA VAL A 943 -14.85 24.45 50.03
C VAL A 943 -15.98 24.24 49.01
N ASP A 944 -16.19 25.16 48.08
CA ASP A 944 -17.14 24.96 46.98
C ASP A 944 -16.59 24.09 45.86
N ALA A 945 -15.36 24.33 45.38
CA ALA A 945 -14.73 23.51 44.33
C ALA A 945 -14.54 22.03 44.73
N GLY A 946 -14.47 21.74 46.04
CA GLY A 946 -14.53 20.38 46.58
C GLY A 946 -15.85 19.66 46.28
N LYS A 947 -16.98 20.38 46.23
CA LYS A 947 -18.32 19.81 45.97
C LYS A 947 -18.61 19.58 44.48
N TRP A 948 -17.89 20.25 43.57
CA TRP A 948 -18.13 20.12 42.13
C TRP A 948 -17.94 18.66 41.68
N GLY A 949 -18.88 18.14 40.89
CA GLY A 949 -18.95 16.72 40.50
C GLY A 949 -18.57 16.43 39.05
N TRP A 950 -17.77 17.30 38.40
CA TRP A 950 -17.46 17.13 36.98
C TRP A 950 -16.49 15.96 36.70
N LYS A 951 -16.60 15.36 35.51
CA LYS A 951 -15.71 14.28 35.08
C LYS A 951 -14.42 14.89 34.51
N THR A 952 -13.26 14.55 35.08
CA THR A 952 -11.99 15.05 34.58
C THR A 952 -11.44 14.22 33.42
N ILE A 953 -10.50 14.77 32.66
CA ILE A 953 -9.76 14.01 31.63
C ILE A 953 -8.94 12.89 32.30
N GLY A 954 -8.34 13.15 33.46
CA GLY A 954 -7.57 12.16 34.22
C GLY A 954 -8.42 10.95 34.65
N ASP A 955 -9.67 11.15 35.08
CA ASP A 955 -10.58 10.05 35.47
C ASP A 955 -10.98 9.17 34.29
N ALA A 956 -11.14 9.77 33.11
CA ALA A 956 -11.44 9.04 31.87
C ALA A 956 -10.25 8.13 31.48
N GLU A 957 -9.02 8.66 31.55
CA GLU A 957 -7.82 7.86 31.32
C GLU A 957 -7.61 6.76 32.37
N LYS A 958 -7.88 7.05 33.65
CA LYS A 958 -7.76 6.06 34.74
C LYS A 958 -8.73 4.89 34.55
N LYS A 959 -9.99 5.16 34.19
CA LYS A 959 -10.98 4.11 33.92
C LYS A 959 -10.72 3.32 32.63
N GLY A 960 -9.92 3.84 31.70
CA GLY A 960 -9.32 3.03 30.64
C GLY A 960 -8.33 2.00 31.22
N LYS A 961 -7.33 2.50 31.95
CA LYS A 961 -6.23 1.70 32.53
C LYS A 961 -6.69 0.67 33.57
N GLU A 962 -7.75 0.95 34.32
CA GLU A 962 -8.36 -0.01 35.26
C GLU A 962 -9.10 -1.15 34.55
N ARG A 963 -9.69 -0.90 33.38
CA ARG A 963 -10.27 -1.97 32.54
C ARG A 963 -9.18 -2.87 31.96
N GLU A 964 -8.15 -2.26 31.37
CA GLU A 964 -6.96 -2.97 30.87
C GLU A 964 -6.28 -3.82 31.96
N ARG A 965 -6.28 -3.35 33.22
CA ARG A 965 -5.68 -4.09 34.35
C ARG A 965 -6.53 -5.28 34.82
N ASN A 966 -7.86 -5.20 34.75
CA ASN A 966 -8.73 -6.29 35.17
C ASN A 966 -8.72 -7.44 34.14
N ASP A 967 -8.74 -7.13 32.83
CA ASP A 967 -8.58 -8.12 31.75
C ASP A 967 -7.24 -8.88 31.85
N ALA A 968 -6.20 -8.25 32.40
CA ALA A 968 -4.88 -8.86 32.58
C ALA A 968 -4.76 -9.85 33.76
N THR A 969 -5.86 -10.18 34.46
CA THR A 969 -5.81 -11.03 35.68
C THR A 969 -6.56 -12.37 35.62
N ASP A 970 -7.33 -12.68 34.57
CA ASP A 970 -7.89 -14.03 34.36
C ASP A 970 -6.87 -15.02 33.75
N GLY A 971 -5.70 -15.10 34.40
CA GLY A 971 -4.56 -15.92 34.01
C GLY A 971 -4.45 -17.24 34.78
N SER A 972 -5.45 -17.62 35.58
CA SER A 972 -5.38 -18.81 36.43
C SER A 972 -5.54 -20.11 35.64
N VAL A 973 -4.54 -20.99 35.80
CA VAL A 973 -4.44 -22.38 35.32
C VAL A 973 -5.76 -22.99 34.81
N LYS A 974 -5.88 -23.15 33.48
CA LYS A 974 -7.04 -23.79 32.85
C LYS A 974 -7.15 -25.26 33.31
N GLU A 975 -8.29 -25.60 33.90
CA GLU A 975 -8.57 -26.96 34.37
C GLU A 975 -8.70 -27.95 33.20
N ILE A 976 -7.94 -29.05 33.28
CA ILE A 976 -7.96 -30.12 32.27
C ILE A 976 -9.08 -31.10 32.61
N LEU A 977 -10.28 -30.87 32.08
CA LEU A 977 -11.37 -31.84 32.14
C LEU A 977 -11.11 -33.00 31.17
N ILE A 978 -11.36 -34.22 31.65
CA ILE A 978 -11.25 -35.48 30.89
C ILE A 978 -12.57 -36.23 31.05
N GLU A 979 -13.34 -36.33 29.97
CA GLU A 979 -14.64 -37.01 29.91
C GLU A 979 -14.56 -38.21 28.96
N GLU A 980 -15.32 -39.27 29.24
CA GLU A 980 -15.45 -40.44 28.36
C GLU A 980 -16.76 -40.32 27.57
N VAL A 981 -16.70 -40.55 26.26
CA VAL A 981 -17.82 -40.32 25.34
C VAL A 981 -17.91 -41.41 24.28
N TRP A 982 -19.13 -41.77 23.90
CA TRP A 982 -19.44 -42.84 22.96
C TRP A 982 -19.99 -42.27 21.66
N PHE A 983 -19.34 -42.62 20.55
CA PHE A 983 -19.75 -42.25 19.20
C PHE A 983 -20.63 -43.36 18.59
N PRO A 984 -21.80 -43.04 18.00
CA PRO A 984 -22.57 -44.01 17.23
C PRO A 984 -21.73 -44.62 16.10
N GLU A 985 -21.90 -45.93 15.88
CA GLU A 985 -21.51 -46.58 14.63
C GLU A 985 -22.78 -47.09 13.89
N ALA A 986 -22.67 -47.43 12.60
CA ALA A 986 -23.81 -47.64 11.69
C ALA A 986 -24.86 -48.70 12.13
N ARG A 987 -24.53 -49.59 13.07
CA ARG A 987 -25.53 -50.51 13.70
C ARG A 987 -26.45 -49.79 14.68
N THR A 988 -25.91 -48.79 15.39
CA THR A 988 -26.60 -48.04 16.45
C THR A 988 -27.27 -46.75 15.95
N GLU A 989 -26.91 -46.28 14.76
CA GLU A 989 -27.39 -45.03 14.16
C GLU A 989 -28.93 -44.97 14.09
N SER A 990 -29.57 -46.03 13.56
CA SER A 990 -31.03 -46.17 13.49
C SER A 990 -31.77 -46.08 14.84
N PHE A 991 -31.12 -46.41 15.96
CA PHE A 991 -31.70 -46.24 17.31
C PHE A 991 -31.74 -44.76 17.73
N PHE A 992 -30.70 -43.98 17.38
CA PHE A 992 -30.68 -42.55 17.67
C PHE A 992 -31.66 -41.78 16.76
N GLU A 993 -31.73 -42.15 15.47
CA GLU A 993 -32.76 -41.65 14.55
C GLU A 993 -34.18 -41.91 15.09
N ALA A 994 -34.47 -43.14 15.53
CA ALA A 994 -35.78 -43.49 16.10
C ALA A 994 -36.07 -42.82 17.46
N CYS A 995 -35.03 -42.42 18.22
CA CYS A 995 -35.19 -41.57 19.40
C CYS A 995 -35.49 -40.10 19.09
N GLY A 996 -35.33 -39.68 17.82
CA GLY A 996 -35.39 -38.28 17.37
C GLY A 996 -34.13 -37.47 17.70
N GLU A 997 -32.99 -38.13 17.91
CA GLU A 997 -31.78 -37.53 18.49
C GLU A 997 -30.58 -37.69 17.55
N SER A 998 -29.93 -36.59 17.18
CA SER A 998 -28.81 -36.60 16.23
C SER A 998 -27.56 -35.92 16.80
N ALA A 999 -27.17 -36.28 18.03
CA ALA A 999 -25.94 -35.79 18.64
C ALA A 999 -24.71 -36.54 18.08
N PRO A 1000 -23.57 -35.85 17.83
CA PRO A 1000 -22.38 -36.46 17.26
C PRO A 1000 -21.61 -37.37 18.23
N HIS A 1001 -22.00 -37.41 19.51
CA HIS A 1001 -21.53 -38.31 20.57
C HIS A 1001 -22.45 -38.21 21.78
N TYR A 1002 -22.41 -39.20 22.67
CA TYR A 1002 -23.22 -39.27 23.89
C TYR A 1002 -22.36 -39.66 25.10
N ALA A 1003 -22.73 -39.19 26.29
CA ALA A 1003 -22.21 -39.70 27.56
C ALA A 1003 -23.05 -40.89 28.06
N LEU A 1004 -22.49 -41.75 28.91
CA LEU A 1004 -23.20 -42.92 29.47
C LEU A 1004 -24.52 -42.55 30.18
N SER A 1005 -24.57 -41.41 30.86
CA SER A 1005 -25.78 -40.85 31.49
C SER A 1005 -26.88 -40.52 30.47
N SER A 1006 -26.50 -39.90 29.34
CA SER A 1006 -27.40 -39.63 28.22
C SER A 1006 -27.91 -40.93 27.58
N LEU A 1007 -27.03 -41.90 27.32
CA LEU A 1007 -27.42 -43.20 26.74
C LEU A 1007 -28.44 -43.95 27.61
N ARG A 1008 -28.21 -44.00 28.93
CA ARG A 1008 -29.16 -44.62 29.88
C ARG A 1008 -30.52 -43.93 29.88
N SER A 1009 -30.55 -42.61 29.71
CA SER A 1009 -31.77 -41.81 29.65
C SER A 1009 -32.52 -42.02 28.33
N LEU A 1010 -31.81 -42.08 27.20
CA LEU A 1010 -32.37 -42.31 25.87
C LEU A 1010 -32.97 -43.71 25.71
N LEU A 1011 -32.28 -44.75 26.18
CA LEU A 1011 -32.85 -46.11 26.24
C LEU A 1011 -34.16 -46.13 27.06
N ALA A 1012 -34.17 -45.51 28.24
CA ALA A 1012 -35.37 -45.44 29.08
C ALA A 1012 -36.53 -44.68 28.42
N LYS A 1013 -36.24 -43.57 27.71
CA LYS A 1013 -37.20 -42.81 26.89
C LYS A 1013 -37.80 -43.72 25.81
N TYR A 1014 -36.95 -44.35 24.99
CA TYR A 1014 -37.37 -45.19 23.86
C TYR A 1014 -38.28 -46.36 24.27
N ILE A 1015 -37.85 -47.13 25.28
CA ILE A 1015 -38.61 -48.28 25.82
C ILE A 1015 -39.99 -47.87 26.33
N THR A 1016 -40.12 -46.64 26.84
CA THR A 1016 -41.39 -46.11 27.33
C THR A 1016 -42.28 -45.63 26.17
N THR A 1017 -41.73 -44.89 25.20
CA THR A 1017 -42.46 -44.43 24.00
C THR A 1017 -43.01 -45.59 23.16
N HIS A 1018 -42.24 -46.67 23.01
CA HIS A 1018 -42.60 -47.83 22.20
C HIS A 1018 -43.25 -48.98 23.00
N ASN A 1019 -43.52 -48.77 24.30
CA ASN A 1019 -44.13 -49.76 25.22
C ASN A 1019 -43.40 -51.12 25.30
N LEU A 1020 -42.08 -51.14 25.11
CA LEU A 1020 -41.26 -52.37 24.96
C LEU A 1020 -40.95 -53.09 26.28
N GLN A 1021 -41.80 -52.94 27.30
CA GLN A 1021 -41.61 -53.56 28.62
C GLN A 1021 -42.31 -54.93 28.63
N HIS A 1022 -41.61 -56.00 29.03
CA HIS A 1022 -42.18 -57.35 28.95
C HIS A 1022 -43.39 -57.49 29.90
N PRO A 1023 -44.59 -57.83 29.39
CA PRO A 1023 -45.87 -57.60 30.09
C PRO A 1023 -46.00 -58.36 31.41
N THR A 1024 -45.37 -59.53 31.54
CA THR A 1024 -45.37 -60.34 32.76
C THR A 1024 -44.15 -60.15 33.66
N ILE A 1025 -43.06 -59.51 33.18
CA ILE A 1025 -41.79 -59.40 33.93
C ILE A 1025 -41.08 -58.06 33.62
N PRO A 1026 -41.38 -56.96 34.34
CA PRO A 1026 -40.87 -55.62 34.02
C PRO A 1026 -39.34 -55.41 34.07
N LYS A 1027 -38.57 -56.42 34.50
CA LYS A 1027 -37.10 -56.43 34.44
C LYS A 1027 -36.54 -56.72 33.05
N PHE A 1028 -37.35 -57.29 32.15
CA PHE A 1028 -36.97 -57.57 30.77
C PHE A 1028 -37.63 -56.60 29.79
N VAL A 1029 -36.90 -56.33 28.72
CA VAL A 1029 -37.29 -55.45 27.63
C VAL A 1029 -37.36 -56.29 26.36
N VAL A 1030 -38.49 -56.19 25.65
CA VAL A 1030 -38.71 -56.86 24.37
C VAL A 1030 -37.95 -56.08 23.30
N LEU A 1031 -37.20 -56.77 22.44
CA LEU A 1031 -36.46 -56.12 21.37
C LEU A 1031 -37.34 -55.97 20.13
N ASP A 1032 -37.49 -54.74 19.65
CA ASP A 1032 -37.99 -54.46 18.31
C ASP A 1032 -36.85 -54.52 17.28
N GLU A 1033 -37.17 -54.28 16.00
CA GLU A 1033 -36.20 -54.32 14.90
C GLU A 1033 -35.05 -53.29 15.04
N VAL A 1034 -35.25 -52.25 15.85
CA VAL A 1034 -34.28 -51.17 16.08
C VAL A 1034 -33.37 -51.50 17.25
N LEU A 1035 -33.92 -51.90 18.40
CA LEU A 1035 -33.15 -52.32 19.56
C LEU A 1035 -32.38 -53.63 19.31
N SER A 1036 -32.96 -54.60 18.60
CA SER A 1036 -32.25 -55.83 18.22
C SER A 1036 -30.99 -55.52 17.41
N ARG A 1037 -31.14 -54.71 16.36
CA ARG A 1037 -30.04 -54.24 15.49
C ARG A 1037 -28.95 -53.46 16.24
N ALA A 1038 -29.34 -52.68 17.26
CA ALA A 1038 -28.42 -51.86 18.05
C ALA A 1038 -27.75 -52.59 19.22
N LEU A 1039 -28.40 -53.60 19.84
CA LEU A 1039 -27.98 -54.23 21.10
C LEU A 1039 -27.45 -55.66 20.96
N LEU A 1040 -27.89 -56.42 19.95
CA LEU A 1040 -27.43 -57.80 19.77
C LEU A 1040 -26.00 -57.85 19.22
N ARG A 1041 -25.21 -58.78 19.74
CA ARG A 1041 -23.86 -59.05 19.24
C ARG A 1041 -23.93 -60.09 18.13
N LYS A 1042 -22.94 -60.11 17.23
CA LYS A 1042 -22.93 -60.98 16.03
C LYS A 1042 -23.10 -62.46 16.42
N GLY A 1043 -24.22 -63.08 16.06
CA GLY A 1043 -24.57 -64.45 16.44
C GLY A 1043 -25.53 -64.58 17.64
N GLU A 1044 -26.11 -63.48 18.14
CA GLU A 1044 -27.22 -63.48 19.11
C GLU A 1044 -28.59 -63.20 18.46
N ASP A 1045 -28.69 -63.34 17.13
CA ASP A 1045 -29.77 -62.78 16.30
C ASP A 1045 -31.20 -63.35 16.56
N GLU A 1046 -31.33 -64.40 17.40
CA GLU A 1046 -32.60 -65.03 17.82
C GLU A 1046 -33.13 -64.56 19.19
N LYS A 1047 -32.49 -63.58 19.85
CA LYS A 1047 -32.91 -63.12 21.19
C LYS A 1047 -34.01 -62.06 21.16
N GLU A 1048 -35.22 -62.46 21.55
CA GLU A 1048 -36.39 -61.57 21.62
C GLU A 1048 -36.43 -60.62 22.84
N PHE A 1049 -35.70 -60.93 23.92
CA PHE A 1049 -35.73 -60.14 25.16
C PHE A 1049 -34.37 -60.04 25.85
N VAL A 1050 -34.11 -58.89 26.49
CA VAL A 1050 -32.86 -58.57 27.22
C VAL A 1050 -33.16 -57.95 28.58
N GLY A 1051 -32.32 -58.26 29.58
CA GLY A 1051 -32.43 -57.68 30.92
C GLY A 1051 -32.13 -56.18 30.91
N ARG A 1052 -32.98 -55.37 31.56
CA ARG A 1052 -32.92 -53.90 31.51
C ARG A 1052 -31.58 -53.31 31.99
N ASP A 1053 -30.86 -54.05 32.82
CA ASP A 1053 -29.58 -53.67 33.40
C ASP A 1053 -28.42 -53.76 32.38
N GLU A 1054 -28.46 -54.73 31.46
CA GLU A 1054 -27.43 -54.97 30.43
C GLU A 1054 -27.47 -53.98 29.26
N LEU A 1055 -28.62 -53.33 29.02
CA LEU A 1055 -28.89 -52.56 27.80
C LEU A 1055 -27.84 -51.48 27.52
N VAL A 1056 -27.37 -50.79 28.57
CA VAL A 1056 -26.38 -49.71 28.44
C VAL A 1056 -25.00 -50.26 28.10
N GLU A 1057 -24.61 -51.41 28.65
CA GLU A 1057 -23.33 -52.07 28.32
C GLU A 1057 -23.35 -52.68 26.91
N ARG A 1058 -24.48 -53.27 26.51
CA ARG A 1058 -24.69 -53.79 25.15
C ARG A 1058 -24.65 -52.67 24.10
N LEU A 1059 -25.36 -51.56 24.34
CA LEU A 1059 -25.34 -50.40 23.44
C LEU A 1059 -23.94 -49.78 23.37
N SER A 1060 -23.34 -49.44 24.51
CA SER A 1060 -22.03 -48.78 24.55
C SER A 1060 -20.88 -49.66 24.04
N GLY A 1061 -20.99 -50.99 24.17
CA GLY A 1061 -20.05 -51.96 23.58
C GLY A 1061 -20.22 -52.15 22.07
N ASN A 1062 -21.38 -51.78 21.50
CA ASN A 1062 -21.63 -51.67 20.06
C ASN A 1062 -21.38 -50.25 19.51
N MET A 1063 -20.90 -49.32 20.35
CA MET A 1063 -20.52 -47.95 20.01
C MET A 1063 -19.01 -47.73 20.17
N LYS A 1064 -18.49 -46.66 19.59
CA LYS A 1064 -17.07 -46.32 19.65
C LYS A 1064 -16.76 -45.40 20.83
N GLY A 1065 -16.30 -45.98 21.93
CA GLY A 1065 -15.76 -45.23 23.08
C GLY A 1065 -14.52 -44.41 22.71
N MET A 1066 -14.43 -43.18 23.23
CA MET A 1066 -13.33 -42.24 22.98
C MET A 1066 -13.19 -41.27 24.15
N TRP A 1067 -12.00 -40.70 24.33
CA TRP A 1067 -11.75 -39.71 25.38
C TRP A 1067 -11.85 -38.29 24.84
N ARG A 1068 -12.47 -37.40 25.62
CA ARG A 1068 -12.64 -35.98 25.38
C ARG A 1068 -11.77 -35.22 26.39
N VAL A 1069 -10.73 -34.53 25.92
CA VAL A 1069 -9.87 -33.67 26.75
C VAL A 1069 -10.00 -32.22 26.33
N GLY A 1070 -10.17 -31.33 27.30
CA GLY A 1070 -10.15 -29.88 27.10
C GLY A 1070 -10.73 -29.09 28.26
N GLY A 1071 -10.46 -27.78 28.29
CA GLY A 1071 -11.28 -26.81 29.02
C GLY A 1071 -12.32 -26.17 28.09
N ALA A 1072 -13.10 -25.22 28.61
CA ALA A 1072 -14.14 -24.53 27.84
C ALA A 1072 -13.61 -23.98 26.49
N GLY A 1073 -14.26 -24.37 25.39
CA GLY A 1073 -14.01 -23.87 24.03
C GLY A 1073 -13.44 -24.89 23.03
N SER A 1074 -12.61 -25.86 23.42
CA SER A 1074 -12.05 -26.81 22.43
C SER A 1074 -11.71 -28.19 22.97
N PHE A 1075 -12.21 -29.23 22.30
CA PHE A 1075 -11.98 -30.64 22.65
C PHE A 1075 -11.37 -31.41 21.47
N LYS A 1076 -10.28 -32.16 21.72
CA LYS A 1076 -9.62 -32.98 20.69
C LYS A 1076 -9.95 -34.46 20.88
N LYS A 1077 -10.40 -35.12 19.82
CA LYS A 1077 -10.57 -36.58 19.76
C LYS A 1077 -9.19 -37.23 19.62
N MET A 1078 -8.67 -37.89 20.66
CA MET A 1078 -7.38 -38.60 20.61
C MET A 1078 -7.39 -39.88 21.46
N PRO A 1079 -6.68 -40.95 21.04
CA PRO A 1079 -6.39 -42.07 21.91
C PRO A 1079 -5.35 -41.65 22.97
N LEU A 1080 -5.74 -41.65 24.25
CA LEU A 1080 -4.85 -41.21 25.33
C LEU A 1080 -3.62 -42.12 25.45
N GLN A 1081 -2.44 -41.53 25.28
CA GLN A 1081 -1.17 -42.12 25.69
C GLN A 1081 -0.79 -41.58 27.08
N PRO A 1082 -0.34 -42.40 28.04
CA PRO A 1082 0.15 -41.91 29.32
C PRO A 1082 1.43 -41.09 29.14
N VAL A 1083 1.58 -40.04 29.95
CA VAL A 1083 2.83 -39.26 30.04
C VAL A 1083 3.91 -40.16 30.62
N ASN A 1084 5.05 -40.27 29.92
CA ASN A 1084 6.15 -41.14 30.29
C ASN A 1084 7.35 -40.29 30.74
N VAL A 1085 7.77 -40.47 31.99
CA VAL A 1085 8.89 -39.77 32.65
C VAL A 1085 10.01 -40.76 32.88
N GLN A 1086 11.12 -40.61 32.16
CA GLN A 1086 12.23 -41.56 32.18
C GLN A 1086 13.55 -40.91 32.59
N THR A 1087 14.39 -41.61 33.34
CA THR A 1087 15.80 -41.20 33.47
C THR A 1087 16.65 -41.94 32.46
N LYS A 1088 17.59 -41.24 31.80
CA LYS A 1088 18.64 -41.82 30.96
C LYS A 1088 20.00 -41.21 31.32
N ALA A 1089 21.06 -42.01 31.28
CA ALA A 1089 22.44 -41.54 31.48
C ALA A 1089 23.03 -41.00 30.17
N ARG A 1090 23.81 -39.90 30.23
CA ARG A 1090 24.38 -39.22 29.06
C ARG A 1090 25.83 -38.78 29.34
N GLN A 1091 26.79 -39.38 28.62
CA GLN A 1091 28.24 -39.11 28.70
C GLN A 1091 28.81 -39.03 30.14
N GLY A 1092 29.19 -40.19 30.67
CA GLY A 1092 29.73 -40.34 32.02
C GLY A 1092 28.63 -40.43 33.10
N ARG A 1093 28.92 -39.96 34.31
CA ARG A 1093 28.01 -40.06 35.49
C ARG A 1093 26.81 -39.08 35.46
N LYS A 1094 26.55 -38.38 34.35
CA LYS A 1094 25.45 -37.40 34.26
C LYS A 1094 24.14 -38.08 33.86
N VAL A 1095 23.07 -37.78 34.60
CA VAL A 1095 21.70 -38.25 34.36
C VAL A 1095 20.85 -37.10 33.84
N VAL A 1096 19.93 -37.40 32.92
CA VAL A 1096 18.87 -36.48 32.47
C VAL A 1096 17.51 -37.15 32.64
N THR A 1097 16.47 -36.34 32.87
CA THR A 1097 15.07 -36.77 32.94
C THR A 1097 14.38 -36.35 31.64
N LEU A 1098 13.67 -37.28 31.00
CA LEU A 1098 13.04 -37.12 29.70
C LEU A 1098 11.53 -37.32 29.85
N ILE A 1099 10.74 -36.44 29.26
CA ILE A 1099 9.28 -36.40 29.40
C ILE A 1099 8.66 -36.45 28.00
N THR A 1100 7.75 -37.40 27.78
CA THR A 1100 7.11 -37.64 26.46
C THR A 1100 5.62 -37.96 26.62
N GLY A 1101 4.80 -37.70 25.59
CA GLY A 1101 3.37 -38.06 25.56
C GLY A 1101 2.42 -37.08 26.25
N PHE A 1102 2.95 -35.98 26.81
CA PHE A 1102 2.19 -34.89 27.45
C PHE A 1102 1.31 -34.13 26.45
N GLU A 1103 1.63 -34.18 25.15
CA GLU A 1103 0.84 -33.57 24.07
C GLU A 1103 -0.58 -34.17 24.01
N SER A 1104 -0.74 -35.43 24.43
CA SER A 1104 -2.04 -36.13 24.50
C SER A 1104 -3.05 -35.45 25.44
N PHE A 1105 -2.56 -34.66 26.39
CA PHE A 1105 -3.36 -33.94 27.38
C PHE A 1105 -3.45 -32.43 27.09
N GLY A 1106 -2.93 -31.98 25.94
CA GLY A 1106 -2.94 -30.57 25.54
C GLY A 1106 -1.92 -29.69 26.27
N ILE A 1107 -0.97 -30.28 27.00
CA ILE A 1107 0.11 -29.54 27.68
C ILE A 1107 1.10 -29.03 26.63
N ASP A 1108 1.45 -27.74 26.71
CA ASP A 1108 2.41 -27.10 25.81
C ASP A 1108 3.86 -27.44 26.21
N PRO A 1109 4.74 -27.83 25.25
CA PRO A 1109 6.11 -28.25 25.54
C PRO A 1109 6.99 -27.11 26.08
N GLU A 1110 6.82 -25.88 25.59
CA GLU A 1110 7.66 -24.76 25.99
C GLU A 1110 7.24 -24.23 27.35
N LEU A 1111 5.93 -24.14 27.63
CA LEU A 1111 5.44 -23.79 28.96
C LEU A 1111 5.85 -24.83 30.02
N LEU A 1112 5.79 -26.13 29.68
CA LEU A 1112 6.26 -27.21 30.56
C LEU A 1112 7.79 -27.13 30.78
N SER A 1113 8.55 -26.86 29.71
CA SER A 1113 10.00 -26.66 29.76
C SER A 1113 10.41 -25.45 30.62
N ASP A 1114 9.69 -24.33 30.51
CA ASP A 1114 9.93 -23.10 31.26
C ASP A 1114 9.60 -23.24 32.74
N GLU A 1115 8.49 -23.90 33.09
CA GLU A 1115 8.09 -24.09 34.48
C GLU A 1115 9.00 -25.11 35.18
N LEU A 1116 9.39 -26.19 34.49
CA LEU A 1116 10.42 -27.11 35.00
C LEU A 1116 11.79 -26.45 35.14
N ARG A 1117 12.16 -25.49 34.28
CA ARG A 1117 13.42 -24.73 34.40
C ARG A 1117 13.47 -23.93 35.70
N LYS A 1118 12.38 -23.23 36.04
CA LYS A 1118 12.21 -22.51 37.31
C LYS A 1118 12.25 -23.49 38.49
N ARG A 1119 11.35 -24.47 38.47
CA ARG A 1119 11.04 -25.31 39.63
C ARG A 1119 12.11 -26.34 39.98
N CYS A 1120 12.84 -26.82 38.99
CA CYS A 1120 14.00 -27.71 39.18
C CYS A 1120 15.34 -26.94 39.26
N ALA A 1121 15.34 -25.61 39.09
CA ALA A 1121 16.54 -24.77 38.97
C ALA A 1121 17.61 -25.34 38.01
N SER A 1122 17.16 -26.01 36.94
CA SER A 1122 17.98 -26.89 36.10
C SER A 1122 17.76 -26.58 34.63
N SER A 1123 18.78 -26.78 33.79
CA SER A 1123 18.65 -26.58 32.34
C SER A 1123 17.59 -27.50 31.73
N THR A 1124 16.77 -26.94 30.84
CA THR A 1124 15.72 -27.66 30.10
C THR A 1124 15.84 -27.41 28.60
N SER A 1125 15.37 -28.36 27.79
CA SER A 1125 15.29 -28.20 26.33
C SER A 1125 14.18 -29.06 25.73
N VAL A 1126 13.42 -28.51 24.79
CA VAL A 1126 12.48 -29.24 23.95
C VAL A 1126 13.22 -29.77 22.72
N ALA A 1127 13.00 -31.04 22.35
CA ALA A 1127 13.52 -31.65 21.13
C ALA A 1127 12.51 -32.68 20.56
N PRO A 1128 12.62 -33.09 19.28
CA PRO A 1128 11.90 -34.26 18.78
C PRO A 1128 12.36 -35.54 19.50
N CYS A 1129 11.42 -36.39 19.91
CA CYS A 1129 11.70 -37.65 20.58
C CYS A 1129 12.51 -38.60 19.67
N VAL A 1130 13.65 -39.09 20.16
CA VAL A 1130 14.60 -39.90 19.37
C VAL A 1130 13.97 -41.22 18.92
N GLU A 1131 13.12 -41.82 19.74
CA GLU A 1131 12.43 -43.09 19.45
C GLU A 1131 11.17 -42.89 18.59
N LYS A 1132 10.60 -41.68 18.58
CA LYS A 1132 9.37 -41.33 17.85
C LYS A 1132 9.44 -39.89 17.32
N PRO A 1133 10.06 -39.63 16.15
CA PRO A 1133 10.30 -38.28 15.63
C PRO A 1133 9.07 -37.39 15.34
N LYS A 1134 7.84 -37.90 15.55
CA LYS A 1134 6.57 -37.17 15.47
C LYS A 1134 6.05 -36.68 16.82
N GLN A 1135 6.72 -37.01 17.92
CA GLN A 1135 6.42 -36.55 19.28
C GLN A 1135 7.54 -35.63 19.79
N LEU A 1136 7.22 -34.77 20.75
CA LEU A 1136 8.19 -33.91 21.40
C LEU A 1136 8.62 -34.50 22.76
N GLU A 1137 9.85 -34.17 23.14
CA GLU A 1137 10.54 -34.66 24.32
C GLU A 1137 11.09 -33.44 25.08
N VAL A 1138 10.66 -33.27 26.34
CA VAL A 1138 11.23 -32.26 27.23
C VAL A 1138 12.34 -32.94 28.04
N MET A 1139 13.58 -32.55 27.79
CA MET A 1139 14.74 -32.95 28.60
C MET A 1139 14.92 -31.96 29.74
N VAL A 1140 15.07 -32.47 30.97
CA VAL A 1140 15.50 -31.75 32.17
C VAL A 1140 16.83 -32.32 32.63
N GLN A 1141 17.81 -31.46 32.94
CA GLN A 1141 19.10 -31.89 33.46
C GLN A 1141 18.98 -32.41 34.91
N GLY A 1142 19.61 -33.56 35.21
CA GLY A 1142 19.54 -34.24 36.51
C GLY A 1142 18.46 -35.33 36.58
N ASN A 1143 18.38 -36.05 37.71
CA ASN A 1143 17.20 -36.85 38.05
C ASN A 1143 16.19 -35.94 38.77
N GLN A 1144 15.09 -35.63 38.09
CA GLN A 1144 14.03 -34.75 38.56
C GLN A 1144 12.64 -35.44 38.52
N THR A 1145 12.61 -36.79 38.48
CA THR A 1145 11.36 -37.59 38.36
C THR A 1145 10.27 -37.17 39.35
N LYS A 1146 10.65 -36.91 40.61
CA LYS A 1146 9.74 -36.46 41.67
C LYS A 1146 9.16 -35.06 41.42
N ALA A 1147 9.98 -34.09 41.01
CA ALA A 1147 9.54 -32.73 40.74
C ALA A 1147 8.63 -32.66 39.50
N VAL A 1148 8.96 -33.43 38.45
CA VAL A 1148 8.13 -33.59 37.25
C VAL A 1148 6.79 -34.22 37.61
N ALA A 1149 6.78 -35.33 38.37
CA ALA A 1149 5.56 -36.00 38.77
C ALA A 1149 4.65 -35.11 39.64
N ALA A 1150 5.21 -34.29 40.54
CA ALA A 1150 4.46 -33.32 41.32
C ALA A 1150 3.80 -32.25 40.43
N LEU A 1151 4.55 -31.64 39.50
CA LEU A 1151 4.01 -30.63 38.58
C LEU A 1151 2.89 -31.20 37.69
N LEU A 1152 3.03 -32.43 37.19
CA LEU A 1152 2.00 -33.09 36.39
C LEU A 1152 0.70 -33.35 37.20
N LEU A 1153 0.82 -33.69 38.49
CA LEU A 1153 -0.33 -33.87 39.39
C LEU A 1153 -0.99 -32.53 39.75
N GLU A 1154 -0.23 -31.44 39.88
CA GLU A 1154 -0.76 -30.08 40.11
C GLU A 1154 -1.51 -29.54 38.89
N LEU A 1155 -1.10 -29.93 37.67
CA LEU A 1155 -1.87 -29.75 36.43
C LEU A 1155 -3.11 -30.68 36.33
N ARG A 1156 -3.54 -31.27 37.45
CA ARG A 1156 -4.68 -32.19 37.62
C ARG A 1156 -4.67 -33.44 36.73
N LEU A 1157 -3.51 -33.87 36.19
CA LEU A 1157 -3.43 -35.16 35.49
C LEU A 1157 -3.73 -36.32 36.46
N PRO A 1158 -4.73 -37.17 36.19
CA PRO A 1158 -4.98 -38.34 37.04
C PRO A 1158 -3.77 -39.28 37.08
N LYS A 1159 -3.34 -39.70 38.28
CA LYS A 1159 -2.14 -40.52 38.51
C LYS A 1159 -2.05 -41.79 37.62
N LYS A 1160 -3.19 -42.35 37.19
CA LYS A 1160 -3.27 -43.48 36.23
C LYS A 1160 -2.61 -43.19 34.86
N TRP A 1161 -2.45 -41.92 34.49
CA TRP A 1161 -1.88 -41.47 33.22
C TRP A 1161 -0.41 -41.03 33.29
N VAL A 1162 0.24 -41.07 34.47
CA VAL A 1162 1.66 -40.73 34.61
C VAL A 1162 2.47 -41.99 34.89
N LYS A 1163 3.31 -42.41 33.93
CA LYS A 1163 4.26 -43.51 34.08
C LYS A 1163 5.66 -42.96 34.36
N VAL A 1164 6.32 -43.52 35.37
CA VAL A 1164 7.70 -43.19 35.74
C VAL A 1164 8.56 -44.44 35.63
N SER A 1165 9.72 -44.35 34.97
CA SER A 1165 10.66 -45.47 34.87
C SER A 1165 12.10 -45.01 35.05
N GLU A 1166 12.76 -45.46 36.12
CA GLU A 1166 14.16 -45.09 36.40
C GLU A 1166 15.14 -46.16 35.89
N SER A 1167 16.20 -45.76 35.17
CA SER A 1167 17.22 -46.67 34.66
C SER A 1167 18.44 -46.78 35.59
N THR A 1168 18.30 -47.56 36.67
CA THR A 1168 19.43 -47.88 37.55
C THR A 1168 20.41 -48.83 36.87
N GLY A 1169 21.59 -48.33 36.49
CA GLY A 1169 22.65 -49.14 35.88
C GLY A 1169 23.20 -50.20 36.86
N LYS A 1170 23.22 -51.46 36.44
CA LYS A 1170 23.84 -52.56 37.22
C LYS A 1170 25.35 -52.36 37.32
N GLY A 1171 25.86 -52.10 38.52
CA GLY A 1171 27.27 -52.27 38.83
C GLY A 1171 27.68 -53.75 38.87
N LYS A 1172 28.93 -54.05 38.53
CA LYS A 1172 29.58 -55.34 38.84
C LYS A 1172 30.51 -55.16 40.04
N GLY A 1173 30.55 -56.14 40.95
CA GLY A 1173 31.72 -56.37 41.80
C GLY A 1173 31.49 -56.62 43.29
N GLY A 1174 31.21 -57.87 43.65
CA GLY A 1174 31.80 -58.57 44.79
C GLY A 1174 31.64 -58.02 46.22
N LYS A 1175 30.66 -58.56 46.94
CA LYS A 1175 30.94 -59.66 47.88
C LYS A 1175 29.74 -60.61 47.97
#